data_AF-A0A0R0J963-F1
#
_entry.id   AF-A0A0R0J963-F1
#
_cell.length_a   1.000
_cell.length_b   1.000
_cell.length_c   1.000
_cell.angle_alpha   90.00
_cell.angle_beta   90.00
_cell.angle_gamma   90.00
#
_symmetry.space_group_name_H-M   'P 1'
#
loop_
_entity.id
_entity.type
_entity.pdbx_description
1 polymer ?
#
loop_
_entity_poly.entity_id
_entity_poly.type
_entity_poly.pdbx_seq_one_letter_code
_entity_poly.pdbx_strand_id
1 'polypeptide(L)'
;MIMGEKAAMLPLMLILNYIMLVSVAVAQTNNDDFTALVSLTSTWQNKPLNWKGSPDPCNDGWDGIKCINSRVTSIRLTGLDIKGELSEDIGLLSELETLDLSHNKGLTGSLPHSIGNLTKLSNLFLVDCGFTGPIPDEIGSLKELVFLSLNSNSFSGGIPASIGNLPKLNWLDIADNQLEGTIPISSGSTPGLDMLLSTKHFHFGKNKLSGTIPPQLFTSEMTLIHLLVENNQFEGNIPSTLGLVQSLQVVRLDDNLLRGHVPLNINNLTHVNELYLLNNKLSGPLPNLEGMNQLSYLDMSNNSFDESDFPAWISTLKSLSTLKMVNTGLQGQIPDSLFSLSKLKNVILKDNKINGSLDIGDTYSKQLQFIDLQNNKIEDFKQQDMAPSSLKIILVQNPVCEESSGVTKGYCSIPELSVPSSTTGKNCEPATCSSGEVFSAHCKCSHPYTGTLRFRTPSFFDWGNDTSLQERLMHTFQFCNLPVDSVSLSIRDNYPSLEFTLQIFPSSRDYFSQGEILRISSALSNLTMDAFYFYPDEYEHYEEPTESSKSSNAGFIIRAAIGGGSSLLVLLLLTGGCALWLKKKAEKAIQQNFPFGSGDPIDSNSGIPQLKGTRRFFFEELQKYTNKFSQDNDIGSGGYGKVYRGILPNGQLIAIKRAKKESIHGGLQFKAEVELLSRVHHKNLVSLLGFCFERGEQILVYEYVSNGTLKDAILGNSVIRLDWTRRLKIALDIARGLDYLHQHAHPAIIHRDIKSSNILLDECLNAKVADFGLSKMVDFGKDHVTTQVKGTMGYLDPEYYTSQQLTEKSDVYSYGVLMLELITAKRPIERGKYIVKVVRKEIDKTKDLYGLEKILDPTIGLGSTLKGLEMFVDLAMKCVEDSRPDRPTMNDVVKEIENVLLLAGLNCSTESNSSRYDEVSVQFSPSLQQ
;
A
#
# COMPACT_ATOMS: atom_id res chain seq x y z
N MET A 1 63.38 -34.95 -49.73
CA MET A 1 61.90 -34.80 -49.61
C MET A 1 61.51 -33.78 -48.52
N ILE A 2 62.34 -32.77 -48.23
CA ILE A 2 62.20 -31.88 -47.04
C ILE A 2 61.47 -30.55 -47.37
N MET A 3 61.05 -30.35 -48.62
CA MET A 3 60.37 -29.11 -49.06
C MET A 3 58.83 -29.19 -49.12
N GLY A 4 58.22 -30.34 -48.76
CA GLY A 4 56.77 -30.53 -48.90
C GLY A 4 55.92 -29.99 -47.75
N GLU A 5 56.40 -30.00 -46.51
CA GLU A 5 55.54 -29.73 -45.35
C GLU A 5 55.44 -28.24 -44.97
N LYS A 6 56.47 -27.43 -45.23
CA LYS A 6 56.42 -26.00 -44.89
C LYS A 6 55.50 -25.18 -45.80
N ALA A 7 55.28 -25.62 -47.03
CA ALA A 7 54.39 -24.90 -47.97
C ALA A 7 52.91 -25.07 -47.62
N ALA A 8 52.52 -26.18 -46.98
CA ALA A 8 51.13 -26.44 -46.62
C ALA A 8 50.65 -25.69 -45.36
N MET A 9 51.58 -25.26 -44.48
CA MET A 9 51.24 -24.56 -43.23
C MET A 9 50.89 -23.08 -43.42
N LEU A 10 51.45 -22.42 -44.44
CA LEU A 10 51.22 -20.99 -44.67
C LEU A 10 49.75 -20.63 -45.00
N PRO A 11 49.04 -21.34 -45.91
CA PRO A 11 47.62 -21.08 -46.16
C PRO A 11 46.76 -21.45 -44.95
N LEU A 12 47.13 -22.48 -44.18
CA LEU A 12 46.38 -22.86 -42.98
C LEU A 12 46.46 -21.79 -41.88
N MET A 13 47.63 -21.18 -41.68
CA MET A 13 47.81 -20.06 -40.76
C MET A 13 47.04 -18.81 -41.22
N LEU A 14 47.00 -18.53 -42.52
CA LEU A 14 46.22 -17.41 -43.06
C LEU A 14 44.72 -17.64 -42.88
N ILE A 15 44.23 -18.87 -43.05
CA ILE A 15 42.83 -19.21 -42.80
C ILE A 15 42.51 -19.13 -41.30
N LEU A 16 43.40 -19.56 -40.41
CA LEU A 16 43.18 -19.39 -38.96
C LEU A 16 43.20 -17.93 -38.54
N ASN A 17 44.11 -17.12 -39.08
CA ASN A 17 44.13 -15.67 -38.82
C ASN A 17 42.90 -15.00 -39.42
N TYR A 18 42.44 -15.43 -40.60
CA TYR A 18 41.21 -14.91 -41.21
C TYR A 18 39.98 -15.35 -40.44
N ILE A 19 39.91 -16.57 -39.89
CA ILE A 19 38.82 -17.00 -39.01
C ILE A 19 38.85 -16.23 -37.70
N MET A 20 40.03 -15.92 -37.15
CA MET A 20 40.18 -15.05 -35.97
C MET A 20 39.84 -13.57 -36.26
N LEU A 21 40.10 -13.08 -37.48
CA LEU A 21 39.74 -11.73 -37.93
C LEU A 21 38.28 -11.62 -38.42
N VAL A 22 37.67 -12.73 -38.87
CA VAL A 22 36.29 -12.83 -39.37
C VAL A 22 35.32 -13.38 -38.32
N SER A 23 35.81 -13.86 -37.17
CA SER A 23 35.28 -13.34 -35.91
C SER A 23 35.63 -11.86 -35.81
N VAL A 24 35.04 -11.10 -36.75
CA VAL A 24 34.77 -9.69 -36.62
C VAL A 24 34.34 -9.51 -35.19
N ALA A 25 34.99 -8.57 -34.52
CA ALA A 25 34.73 -8.18 -33.15
C ALA A 25 33.29 -7.64 -33.01
N VAL A 26 32.30 -8.52 -33.18
CA VAL A 26 30.96 -8.36 -32.65
C VAL A 26 31.20 -8.38 -31.16
N ALA A 27 31.29 -7.19 -30.58
CA ALA A 27 31.79 -7.01 -29.24
C ALA A 27 30.75 -7.60 -28.28
N GLN A 28 30.89 -8.89 -27.97
CA GLN A 28 29.97 -9.59 -27.09
C GLN A 28 29.90 -8.86 -25.75
N THR A 29 28.69 -8.80 -25.16
CA THR A 29 28.53 -8.36 -23.77
C THR A 29 29.59 -9.01 -22.91
N ASN A 30 30.24 -8.22 -22.05
CA ASN A 30 31.26 -8.73 -21.15
C ASN A 30 30.72 -9.95 -20.36
N ASN A 31 31.57 -10.97 -20.21
CA ASN A 31 31.16 -12.24 -19.65
C ASN A 31 30.61 -12.14 -18.22
N ASP A 32 31.15 -11.24 -17.40
CA ASP A 32 30.67 -11.03 -16.02
C ASP A 32 29.29 -10.36 -16.04
N ASP A 33 29.10 -9.37 -16.90
CA ASP A 33 27.82 -8.68 -17.05
C ASP A 33 26.73 -9.61 -17.60
N PHE A 34 27.08 -10.42 -18.61
CA PHE A 34 26.18 -11.46 -19.13
C PHE A 34 25.83 -12.49 -18.06
N THR A 35 26.82 -12.95 -17.28
CA THR A 35 26.61 -13.90 -16.18
C THR A 35 25.68 -13.32 -15.12
N ALA A 36 25.88 -12.04 -14.76
CA ALA A 36 25.02 -11.34 -13.81
C ALA A 36 23.57 -11.26 -14.30
N LEU A 37 23.35 -10.84 -15.55
CA LEU A 37 22.00 -10.75 -16.14
C LEU A 37 21.31 -12.11 -16.24
N VAL A 38 22.05 -13.17 -16.60
CA VAL A 38 21.51 -14.54 -16.61
C VAL A 38 21.16 -15.00 -15.19
N SER A 39 22.00 -14.71 -14.20
CA SER A 39 21.72 -15.03 -12.79
C SER A 39 20.47 -14.31 -12.28
N LEU A 40 20.38 -12.99 -12.51
CA LEU A 40 19.22 -12.18 -12.14
C LEU A 40 17.93 -12.71 -12.78
N THR A 41 17.97 -13.02 -14.08
CA THR A 41 16.78 -13.51 -14.80
C THR A 41 16.39 -14.94 -14.45
N SER A 42 17.30 -15.73 -13.87
CA SER A 42 17.02 -17.12 -13.49
C SER A 42 16.04 -17.22 -12.31
N THR A 43 15.98 -16.18 -11.47
CA THR A 43 15.06 -16.10 -10.32
C THR A 43 13.75 -15.37 -10.66
N TRP A 44 13.65 -14.76 -11.85
CA TRP A 44 12.52 -13.92 -12.24
C TRP A 44 11.47 -14.67 -13.05
N GLN A 45 10.19 -14.45 -12.74
CA GLN A 45 9.07 -15.03 -13.51
C GLN A 45 8.69 -14.19 -14.73
N ASN A 46 8.76 -12.85 -14.61
CA ASN A 46 8.47 -11.90 -15.69
C ASN A 46 9.76 -11.17 -16.09
N LYS A 47 10.02 -11.11 -17.39
CA LYS A 47 11.15 -10.39 -17.99
C LYS A 47 10.72 -9.82 -19.34
N PRO A 48 11.37 -8.76 -19.86
CA PRO A 48 11.04 -8.21 -21.16
C PRO A 48 11.02 -9.27 -22.25
N LEU A 49 10.06 -9.17 -23.16
CA LEU A 49 9.80 -10.19 -24.17
C LEU A 49 11.02 -10.38 -25.10
N ASN A 50 11.73 -9.30 -25.44
CA ASN A 50 12.89 -9.36 -26.34
C ASN A 50 14.13 -10.03 -25.72
N TRP A 51 14.15 -10.30 -24.41
CA TRP A 51 15.24 -11.06 -23.78
C TRP A 51 15.15 -12.57 -24.09
N LYS A 52 14.00 -13.05 -24.60
CA LYS A 52 13.84 -14.45 -25.00
C LYS A 52 14.42 -14.67 -26.39
N GLY A 53 15.39 -15.59 -26.50
CA GLY A 53 15.97 -16.02 -27.77
C GLY A 53 17.11 -15.14 -28.30
N SER A 54 17.37 -13.99 -27.67
CA SER A 54 18.49 -13.12 -27.96
C SER A 54 19.70 -13.49 -27.07
N PRO A 55 20.86 -13.86 -27.66
CA PRO A 55 22.01 -14.31 -26.89
C PRO A 55 22.87 -13.19 -26.27
N ASP A 56 22.74 -11.93 -26.71
CA ASP A 56 23.71 -10.88 -26.38
C ASP A 56 23.05 -9.56 -25.96
N PRO A 57 22.94 -9.27 -24.64
CA PRO A 57 22.22 -8.12 -24.10
C PRO A 57 22.59 -6.77 -24.73
N CYS A 58 23.88 -6.52 -24.95
CA CYS A 58 24.37 -5.24 -25.47
C CYS A 58 24.19 -5.09 -26.98
N ASN A 59 24.36 -6.16 -27.76
CA ASN A 59 24.32 -6.08 -29.23
C ASN A 59 22.91 -6.27 -29.79
N ASP A 60 22.09 -7.08 -29.12
CA ASP A 60 20.73 -7.35 -29.56
C ASP A 60 19.73 -6.31 -29.03
N GLY A 61 20.20 -5.34 -28.23
CA GLY A 61 19.40 -4.22 -27.74
C GLY A 61 18.30 -4.66 -26.77
N TRP A 62 18.67 -5.37 -25.70
CA TRP A 62 17.71 -5.81 -24.69
C TRP A 62 16.94 -4.63 -24.10
N ASP A 63 15.61 -4.79 -24.00
CA ASP A 63 14.76 -3.72 -23.48
C ASP A 63 15.15 -3.41 -22.04
N GLY A 64 15.27 -2.11 -21.74
CA GLY A 64 15.71 -1.63 -20.44
C GLY A 64 17.22 -1.73 -20.17
N ILE A 65 18.01 -2.32 -21.07
CA ILE A 65 19.47 -2.44 -20.94
C ILE A 65 20.16 -1.38 -21.80
N LYS A 66 21.10 -0.64 -21.19
CA LYS A 66 22.03 0.22 -21.92
C LYS A 66 23.45 -0.25 -21.67
N CYS A 67 24.22 -0.34 -22.75
CA CYS A 67 25.63 -0.67 -22.69
C CYS A 67 26.51 0.44 -23.25
N ILE A 68 27.73 0.52 -22.72
CA ILE A 68 28.84 1.32 -23.26
C ILE A 68 30.05 0.41 -23.36
N ASN A 69 30.66 0.29 -24.54
CA ASN A 69 31.81 -0.58 -24.78
C ASN A 69 31.58 -2.05 -24.34
N SER A 70 30.39 -2.59 -24.63
CA SER A 70 29.97 -3.96 -24.25
C SER A 70 29.87 -4.21 -22.75
N ARG A 71 29.82 -3.14 -21.94
CA ARG A 71 29.56 -3.18 -20.50
C ARG A 71 28.19 -2.61 -20.20
N VAL A 72 27.43 -3.27 -19.32
CA VAL A 72 26.10 -2.81 -18.90
C VAL A 72 26.26 -1.64 -17.94
N THR A 73 25.74 -0.47 -18.34
CA THR A 73 25.81 0.75 -17.53
C THR A 73 24.45 1.21 -17.01
N SER A 74 23.35 0.74 -17.59
CA SER A 74 22.00 1.03 -17.10
C SER A 74 21.10 -0.19 -17.22
N ILE A 75 20.34 -0.44 -16.17
CA ILE A 75 19.19 -1.36 -16.15
C ILE A 75 17.98 -0.54 -15.68
N ARG A 76 16.93 -0.43 -16.52
CA ARG A 76 15.67 0.24 -16.19
C ARG A 76 14.49 -0.63 -16.61
N LEU A 77 13.83 -1.24 -15.64
CA LEU A 77 12.80 -2.23 -15.84
C LEU A 77 11.58 -1.93 -14.97
N THR A 78 11.03 -0.72 -15.10
CA THR A 78 9.97 -0.24 -14.21
C THR A 78 8.59 -0.78 -14.60
N GLY A 79 7.80 -1.21 -13.59
CA GLY A 79 6.39 -1.55 -13.80
C GLY A 79 6.12 -2.77 -14.69
N LEU A 80 7.02 -3.77 -14.70
CA LEU A 80 6.91 -4.97 -15.54
C LEU A 80 6.33 -6.20 -14.82
N ASP A 81 5.78 -6.01 -13.61
CA ASP A 81 5.35 -7.09 -12.72
C ASP A 81 6.45 -8.16 -12.52
N ILE A 82 7.72 -7.74 -12.44
CA ILE A 82 8.83 -8.66 -12.17
C ILE A 82 8.63 -9.27 -10.78
N LYS A 83 8.60 -10.61 -10.73
CA LYS A 83 8.49 -11.40 -9.50
C LYS A 83 9.76 -12.19 -9.28
N GLY A 84 10.30 -12.19 -8.06
CA GLY A 84 11.53 -12.90 -7.71
C GLY A 84 12.31 -12.20 -6.61
N GLU A 85 13.64 -12.36 -6.64
CA GLU A 85 14.58 -11.71 -5.71
C GLU A 85 15.77 -11.15 -6.50
N LEU A 86 16.46 -10.17 -5.92
CA LEU A 86 17.72 -9.63 -6.48
C LEU A 86 18.90 -10.52 -6.03
N SER A 87 19.57 -11.16 -7.00
CA SER A 87 20.71 -12.06 -6.74
C SER A 87 21.96 -11.29 -6.29
N GLU A 88 22.80 -11.92 -5.46
CA GLU A 88 24.14 -11.41 -5.09
C GLU A 88 25.08 -11.23 -6.30
N ASP A 89 24.79 -11.86 -7.43
CA ASP A 89 25.58 -11.68 -8.65
C ASP A 89 25.36 -10.30 -9.29
N ILE A 90 24.41 -9.50 -8.79
CA ILE A 90 24.25 -8.08 -9.21
C ILE A 90 25.57 -7.33 -9.07
N GLY A 91 26.35 -7.62 -8.02
CA GLY A 91 27.64 -6.97 -7.76
C GLY A 91 28.73 -7.22 -8.81
N LEU A 92 28.52 -8.11 -9.77
CA LEU A 92 29.42 -8.34 -10.90
C LEU A 92 29.32 -7.24 -11.97
N LEU A 93 28.20 -6.49 -12.03
CA LEU A 93 27.97 -5.39 -12.96
C LEU A 93 28.78 -4.14 -12.57
N SER A 94 30.09 -4.27 -12.53
CA SER A 94 31.04 -3.26 -12.04
C SER A 94 30.99 -1.89 -12.76
N GLU A 95 30.36 -1.82 -13.93
CA GLU A 95 30.16 -0.60 -14.71
C GLU A 95 28.75 -0.01 -14.60
N LEU A 96 27.88 -0.59 -13.75
CA LEU A 96 26.50 -0.14 -13.62
C LEU A 96 26.44 1.23 -12.95
N GLU A 97 25.84 2.20 -13.64
CA GLU A 97 25.62 3.56 -13.18
C GLU A 97 24.16 3.79 -12.75
N THR A 98 23.22 3.06 -13.34
CA THR A 98 21.79 3.16 -13.01
C THR A 98 21.13 1.80 -12.89
N LEU A 99 20.47 1.58 -11.76
CA LEU A 99 19.56 0.46 -11.52
C LEU A 99 18.19 1.00 -11.12
N ASP A 100 17.21 0.86 -12.01
CA ASP A 100 15.81 1.19 -11.74
C ASP A 100 14.94 -0.05 -11.93
N LEU A 101 14.44 -0.59 -10.82
CA LEU A 101 13.53 -1.73 -10.80
C LEU A 101 12.18 -1.34 -10.18
N SER A 102 11.88 -0.05 -10.11
CA SER A 102 10.69 0.47 -9.41
C SER A 102 9.38 -0.10 -9.95
N HIS A 103 8.36 -0.15 -9.10
CA HIS A 103 7.00 -0.62 -9.40
C HIS A 103 6.93 -2.09 -9.82
N ASN A 104 7.88 -2.90 -9.35
CA ASN A 104 7.81 -4.36 -9.43
C ASN A 104 7.53 -4.92 -8.04
N LYS A 105 6.27 -4.85 -7.60
CA LYS A 105 5.83 -5.29 -6.26
C LYS A 105 6.15 -6.75 -5.94
N GLY A 106 6.36 -7.56 -6.97
CA GLY A 106 6.78 -8.95 -6.84
C GLY A 106 8.26 -9.20 -6.63
N LEU A 107 9.09 -8.18 -6.80
CA LEU A 107 10.51 -8.26 -6.52
C LEU A 107 10.70 -8.08 -5.02
N THR A 108 11.01 -9.18 -4.36
CA THR A 108 11.01 -9.33 -2.89
C THR A 108 12.37 -9.77 -2.38
N GLY A 109 12.43 -10.21 -1.12
CA GLY A 109 13.68 -10.60 -0.45
C GLY A 109 14.42 -9.39 0.12
N SER A 110 15.64 -9.63 0.60
CA SER A 110 16.52 -8.57 1.11
C SER A 110 17.31 -7.93 -0.03
N LEU A 111 17.69 -6.66 0.13
CA LEU A 111 18.66 -6.05 -0.77
C LEU A 111 20.05 -6.69 -0.52
N PRO A 112 20.66 -7.36 -1.53
CA PRO A 112 21.92 -8.08 -1.36
C PRO A 112 23.07 -7.15 -0.94
N HIS A 113 23.98 -7.66 -0.10
CA HIS A 113 25.12 -6.88 0.39
C HIS A 113 26.11 -6.52 -0.73
N SER A 114 26.19 -7.37 -1.77
CA SER A 114 27.00 -7.14 -2.97
C SER A 114 26.60 -5.91 -3.77
N ILE A 115 25.45 -5.29 -3.48
CA ILE A 115 25.08 -3.99 -4.07
C ILE A 115 26.19 -2.96 -3.86
N GLY A 116 26.90 -3.01 -2.72
CA GLY A 116 28.03 -2.13 -2.41
C GLY A 116 29.25 -2.30 -3.32
N ASN A 117 29.33 -3.36 -4.13
CA ASN A 117 30.40 -3.57 -5.11
C ASN A 117 30.20 -2.71 -6.37
N LEU A 118 29.01 -2.16 -6.59
CA LEU A 118 28.66 -1.34 -7.75
C LEU A 118 29.22 0.09 -7.61
N THR A 119 30.53 0.22 -7.50
CA THR A 119 31.21 1.49 -7.14
C THR A 119 30.96 2.66 -8.10
N LYS A 120 30.46 2.41 -9.31
CA LYS A 120 30.05 3.43 -10.30
C LYS A 120 28.56 3.78 -10.24
N LEU A 121 27.77 3.11 -9.39
CA LEU A 121 26.34 3.31 -9.29
C LEU A 121 26.03 4.71 -8.79
N SER A 122 25.32 5.47 -9.62
CA SER A 122 24.89 6.84 -9.35
C SER A 122 23.41 6.91 -9.00
N ASN A 123 22.60 6.04 -9.62
CA ASN A 123 21.15 6.04 -9.48
C ASN A 123 20.65 4.66 -9.06
N LEU A 124 20.09 4.56 -7.85
CA LEU A 124 19.43 3.36 -7.34
C LEU A 124 17.96 3.66 -7.02
N PHE A 125 17.06 3.13 -7.84
CA PHE A 125 15.62 3.31 -7.73
C PHE A 125 14.93 1.96 -7.59
N LEU A 126 14.38 1.71 -6.40
CA LEU A 126 13.66 0.48 -6.06
C LEU A 126 12.29 0.82 -5.47
N VAL A 127 11.65 1.87 -5.98
CA VAL A 127 10.39 2.42 -5.43
C VAL A 127 9.24 1.43 -5.62
N ASP A 128 8.34 1.25 -4.64
CA ASP A 128 7.13 0.43 -4.80
C ASP A 128 7.40 -1.02 -5.23
N CYS A 129 8.40 -1.63 -4.60
CA CYS A 129 8.75 -3.04 -4.76
C CYS A 129 8.32 -3.84 -3.50
N GLY A 130 8.74 -5.09 -3.40
CA GLY A 130 8.46 -5.97 -2.27
C GLY A 130 9.66 -6.23 -1.36
N PHE A 131 10.69 -5.37 -1.38
CA PHE A 131 11.92 -5.62 -0.62
C PHE A 131 11.67 -5.56 0.90
N THR A 132 12.40 -6.40 1.63
CA THR A 132 12.28 -6.59 3.09
C THR A 132 13.67 -6.62 3.75
N GLY A 133 13.70 -6.73 5.07
CA GLY A 133 14.97 -6.83 5.81
C GLY A 133 15.69 -5.48 5.93
N PRO A 134 16.91 -5.46 6.48
CA PRO A 134 17.69 -4.24 6.64
C PRO A 134 18.18 -3.69 5.31
N ILE A 135 18.32 -2.37 5.25
CA ILE A 135 19.15 -1.73 4.23
C ILE A 135 20.61 -2.10 4.57
N PRO A 136 21.37 -2.71 3.65
CA PRO A 136 22.73 -3.18 3.95
C PRO A 136 23.70 -2.02 4.18
N ASP A 137 24.59 -2.16 5.17
CA ASP A 137 25.62 -1.16 5.50
C ASP A 137 26.56 -0.90 4.32
N GLU A 138 26.73 -1.87 3.42
CA GLU A 138 27.56 -1.79 2.22
C GLU A 138 27.09 -0.71 1.23
N ILE A 139 25.84 -0.20 1.33
CA ILE A 139 25.39 0.97 0.56
C ILE A 139 26.34 2.15 0.76
N GLY A 140 26.90 2.33 1.96
CA GLY A 140 27.86 3.39 2.26
C GLY A 140 29.18 3.33 1.46
N SER A 141 29.42 2.25 0.71
CA SER A 141 30.57 2.11 -0.19
C SER A 141 30.36 2.77 -1.56
N LEU A 142 29.12 3.10 -1.94
CA LEU A 142 28.75 3.59 -3.27
C LEU A 142 29.07 5.08 -3.47
N LYS A 143 30.35 5.44 -3.53
CA LYS A 143 30.80 6.86 -3.50
C LYS A 143 30.27 7.74 -4.63
N GLU A 144 29.82 7.14 -5.72
CA GLU A 144 29.25 7.81 -6.88
C GLU A 144 27.72 8.00 -6.78
N LEU A 145 27.07 7.46 -5.73
CA LEU A 145 25.63 7.46 -5.56
C LEU A 145 25.12 8.90 -5.35
N VAL A 146 24.25 9.34 -6.25
CA VAL A 146 23.58 10.64 -6.23
C VAL A 146 22.13 10.48 -5.81
N PHE A 147 21.46 9.43 -6.29
CA PHE A 147 20.06 9.16 -5.98
C PHE A 147 19.87 7.77 -5.39
N LEU A 148 19.31 7.73 -4.19
CA LEU A 148 18.89 6.53 -3.47
C LEU A 148 17.42 6.63 -3.14
N SER A 149 16.56 5.92 -3.87
CA SER A 149 15.11 5.87 -3.60
C SER A 149 14.66 4.43 -3.36
N LEU A 150 14.32 4.15 -2.11
CA LEU A 150 13.90 2.84 -1.58
C LEU A 150 12.48 2.89 -1.01
N ASN A 151 11.74 3.97 -1.27
CA ASN A 151 10.45 4.22 -0.66
C ASN A 151 9.33 3.30 -1.15
N SER A 152 8.27 3.17 -0.35
CA SER A 152 7.15 2.25 -0.61
C SER A 152 7.61 0.78 -0.70
N ASN A 153 8.38 0.31 0.27
CA ASN A 153 8.80 -1.09 0.40
C ASN A 153 8.45 -1.62 1.80
N SER A 154 9.09 -2.71 2.22
CA SER A 154 8.99 -3.29 3.56
C SER A 154 10.35 -3.41 4.24
N PHE A 155 11.30 -2.52 3.93
CA PHE A 155 12.60 -2.46 4.62
C PHE A 155 12.39 -2.23 6.12
N SER A 156 13.16 -2.93 6.95
CA SER A 156 13.07 -2.94 8.41
C SER A 156 14.43 -2.68 9.06
N GLY A 157 14.49 -2.53 10.38
CA GLY A 157 15.74 -2.20 11.08
C GLY A 157 16.09 -0.72 10.98
N GLY A 158 17.33 -0.35 11.34
CA GLY A 158 17.78 1.03 11.38
C GLY A 158 18.16 1.63 10.03
N ILE A 159 18.24 2.96 9.98
CA ILE A 159 18.94 3.66 8.88
C ILE A 159 20.44 3.37 9.01
N PRO A 160 21.11 2.83 7.97
CA PRO A 160 22.55 2.56 8.03
C PRO A 160 23.36 3.84 8.21
N ALA A 161 24.17 3.88 9.27
CA ALA A 161 25.05 5.02 9.54
C ALA A 161 26.07 5.26 8.39
N SER A 162 26.43 4.19 7.68
CA SER A 162 27.36 4.20 6.56
C SER A 162 26.91 5.08 5.39
N ILE A 163 25.62 5.40 5.27
CA ILE A 163 25.09 6.36 4.27
C ILE A 163 25.77 7.72 4.43
N GLY A 164 26.17 8.11 5.64
CA GLY A 164 26.97 9.31 5.89
C GLY A 164 28.28 9.39 5.08
N ASN A 165 28.77 8.26 4.55
CA ASN A 165 29.97 8.22 3.72
C ASN A 165 29.71 8.46 2.22
N LEU A 166 28.52 8.90 1.80
CA LEU A 166 28.15 9.09 0.40
C LEU A 166 28.27 10.57 -0.01
N PRO A 167 29.43 11.02 -0.51
CA PRO A 167 29.72 12.45 -0.66
C PRO A 167 28.91 13.14 -1.77
N LYS A 168 28.43 12.37 -2.75
CA LYS A 168 27.65 12.89 -3.89
C LYS A 168 26.15 12.73 -3.71
N LEU A 169 25.71 12.13 -2.60
CA LEU A 169 24.30 11.83 -2.39
C LEU A 169 23.51 13.13 -2.38
N ASN A 170 22.58 13.24 -3.31
CA ASN A 170 21.69 14.39 -3.46
C ASN A 170 20.29 14.08 -2.95
N TRP A 171 19.86 12.83 -3.13
CA TRP A 171 18.50 12.39 -2.84
C TRP A 171 18.51 11.10 -2.04
N LEU A 172 17.95 11.16 -0.83
CA LEU A 172 17.80 10.03 0.06
C LEU A 172 16.31 9.88 0.41
N ASP A 173 15.65 8.94 -0.25
CA ASP A 173 14.25 8.63 -0.04
C ASP A 173 14.08 7.19 0.44
N ILE A 174 13.68 7.07 1.70
CA ILE A 174 13.43 5.80 2.39
C ILE A 174 12.02 5.80 3.01
N ALA A 175 11.17 6.73 2.58
CA ALA A 175 9.83 6.91 3.12
C ALA A 175 8.94 5.67 2.87
N ASP A 176 7.86 5.50 3.64
CA ASP A 176 6.88 4.43 3.44
C ASP A 176 7.53 3.04 3.48
N ASN A 177 8.16 2.74 4.62
CA ASN A 177 8.83 1.48 4.94
C ASN A 177 8.51 1.06 6.38
N GLN A 178 9.26 0.09 6.93
CA GLN A 178 9.15 -0.39 8.31
C GLN A 178 10.42 -0.08 9.13
N LEU A 179 11.18 0.93 8.74
CA LEU A 179 12.43 1.32 9.41
C LEU A 179 12.16 1.84 10.81
N GLU A 180 13.05 1.53 11.75
CA GLU A 180 12.93 1.84 13.17
C GLU A 180 14.24 2.40 13.74
N GLY A 181 14.25 2.76 15.02
CA GLY A 181 15.42 3.34 15.66
C GLY A 181 15.61 4.82 15.35
N THR A 182 16.78 5.36 15.68
CA THR A 182 17.09 6.80 15.62
C THR A 182 17.76 7.19 14.30
N ILE A 183 17.71 8.48 13.95
CA ILE A 183 18.54 9.01 12.86
C ILE A 183 20.03 8.91 13.26
N PRO A 184 20.87 8.18 12.52
CA PRO A 184 22.27 8.01 12.87
C PRO A 184 23.05 9.31 12.63
N ILE A 185 23.76 9.78 13.66
CA ILE A 185 24.72 10.88 13.58
C ILE A 185 26.13 10.38 13.85
N SER A 186 27.12 11.10 13.35
CA SER A 186 28.52 10.76 13.48
C SER A 186 28.93 10.68 14.94
N SER A 187 29.72 9.67 15.24
CA SER A 187 30.44 9.51 16.49
C SER A 187 31.94 9.47 16.20
N GLY A 188 32.78 9.51 17.23
CA GLY A 188 34.23 9.35 17.05
C GLY A 188 34.65 8.04 16.33
N SER A 189 33.74 7.08 16.17
CA SER A 189 33.97 5.78 15.55
C SER A 189 33.09 5.45 14.34
N THR A 190 31.98 6.17 14.10
CA THR A 190 31.01 5.86 13.03
C THR A 190 30.59 7.12 12.28
N PRO A 191 30.39 7.07 10.97
CA PRO A 191 29.77 8.17 10.21
C PRO A 191 28.29 8.34 10.60
N GLY A 192 27.65 9.37 10.07
CA GLY A 192 26.21 9.60 10.21
C GLY A 192 25.68 10.59 9.17
N LEU A 193 24.35 10.81 9.18
CA LEU A 193 23.69 11.62 8.16
C LEU A 193 24.04 13.13 8.27
N ASP A 194 24.59 13.57 9.40
CA ASP A 194 25.17 14.92 9.57
C ASP A 194 26.34 15.20 8.61
N MET A 195 27.00 14.16 8.07
CA MET A 195 28.06 14.32 7.08
C MET A 195 27.54 14.64 5.67
N LEU A 196 26.24 14.53 5.42
CA LEU A 196 25.61 14.67 4.10
C LEU A 196 25.35 16.12 3.71
N LEU A 197 26.38 16.96 3.72
CA LEU A 197 26.26 18.42 3.56
C LEU A 197 25.68 18.86 2.19
N SER A 198 25.89 18.04 1.15
CA SER A 198 25.42 18.31 -0.22
C SER A 198 24.09 17.62 -0.57
N THR A 199 23.54 16.82 0.35
CA THR A 199 22.23 16.19 0.12
C THR A 199 21.15 17.25 0.20
N LYS A 200 20.25 17.23 -0.78
CA LYS A 200 19.14 18.18 -0.90
C LYS A 200 17.84 17.62 -0.33
N HIS A 201 17.68 16.30 -0.29
CA HIS A 201 16.38 15.70 -0.04
C HIS A 201 16.48 14.56 0.97
N PHE A 202 15.95 14.79 2.17
CA PHE A 202 15.75 13.79 3.20
C PHE A 202 14.27 13.44 3.28
N HIS A 203 13.88 12.28 2.76
CA HIS A 203 12.50 11.78 2.84
C HIS A 203 12.45 10.49 3.63
N PHE A 204 12.08 10.59 4.90
CA PHE A 204 12.06 9.51 5.88
C PHE A 204 10.65 9.23 6.40
N GLY A 205 9.63 9.93 5.88
CA GLY A 205 8.26 9.85 6.37
C GLY A 205 7.64 8.45 6.29
N LYS A 206 6.55 8.20 7.00
CA LYS A 206 5.81 6.92 7.01
C LYS A 206 6.70 5.72 7.34
N ASN A 207 7.38 5.80 8.48
CA ASN A 207 8.21 4.73 9.04
C ASN A 207 7.87 4.55 10.53
N LYS A 208 8.74 3.85 11.28
CA LYS A 208 8.69 3.71 12.73
C LYS A 208 9.92 4.33 13.40
N LEU A 209 10.54 5.32 12.76
CA LEU A 209 11.73 5.98 13.29
C LEU A 209 11.35 6.70 14.58
N SER A 210 12.20 6.59 15.59
CA SER A 210 11.91 6.99 16.97
C SER A 210 13.08 7.75 17.60
N GLY A 211 12.92 8.20 18.84
CA GLY A 211 13.89 9.02 19.55
C GLY A 211 13.81 10.48 19.11
N THR A 212 14.82 11.27 19.45
CA THR A 212 14.82 12.71 19.12
C THR A 212 15.35 12.96 17.70
N ILE A 213 14.90 14.06 17.08
CA ILE A 213 15.60 14.62 15.91
C ILE A 213 16.91 15.22 16.42
N PRO A 214 18.09 14.65 16.12
CA PRO A 214 19.32 15.04 16.78
C PRO A 214 19.72 16.47 16.38
N PRO A 215 20.04 17.38 17.32
CA PRO A 215 20.49 18.73 16.98
C PRO A 215 21.73 18.75 16.09
N GLN A 216 22.62 17.77 16.24
CA GLN A 216 23.84 17.61 15.47
C GLN A 216 23.58 17.24 14.00
N LEU A 217 22.35 16.81 13.66
CA LEU A 217 21.99 16.49 12.30
C LEU A 217 22.07 17.71 11.38
N PHE A 218 21.87 18.93 11.91
CA PHE A 218 21.75 20.14 11.09
C PHE A 218 22.89 21.12 11.34
N THR A 219 23.49 21.62 10.26
CA THR A 219 24.54 22.64 10.28
C THR A 219 24.30 23.70 9.20
N SER A 220 24.94 24.87 9.33
CA SER A 220 24.82 25.96 8.35
C SER A 220 25.39 25.63 6.98
N GLU A 221 26.26 24.61 6.88
CA GLU A 221 26.88 24.15 5.64
C GLU A 221 25.95 23.27 4.81
N MET A 222 24.81 22.83 5.39
CA MET A 222 23.85 21.98 4.69
C MET A 222 23.07 22.72 3.61
N THR A 223 22.80 22.00 2.52
CA THR A 223 22.06 22.50 1.37
C THR A 223 20.71 21.78 1.17
N LEU A 224 20.14 21.24 2.25
CA LEU A 224 18.85 20.56 2.23
C LEU A 224 17.74 21.49 1.74
N ILE A 225 17.01 21.03 0.74
CA ILE A 225 15.79 21.65 0.20
C ILE A 225 14.56 21.04 0.88
N HIS A 226 14.54 19.72 1.09
CA HIS A 226 13.43 19.02 1.73
C HIS A 226 13.88 18.25 2.97
N LEU A 227 13.12 18.42 4.05
CA LEU A 227 13.14 17.57 5.23
C LEU A 227 11.74 17.03 5.47
N LEU A 228 11.50 15.78 5.07
CA LEU A 228 10.21 15.11 5.20
C LEU A 228 10.36 13.93 6.15
N VAL A 229 9.93 14.06 7.40
CA VAL A 229 10.03 13.03 8.44
C VAL A 229 8.67 12.70 9.07
N GLU A 230 7.60 13.06 8.38
CA GLU A 230 6.22 12.94 8.83
C GLU A 230 5.81 11.49 9.10
N ASN A 231 4.78 11.27 9.93
CA ASN A 231 4.25 9.94 10.22
C ASN A 231 5.35 8.96 10.66
N ASN A 232 5.99 9.33 11.77
CA ASN A 232 7.01 8.56 12.47
C ASN A 232 6.71 8.63 13.99
N GLN A 233 7.68 8.24 14.82
CA GLN A 233 7.58 8.24 16.28
C GLN A 233 8.64 9.17 16.90
N PHE A 234 9.04 10.22 16.19
CA PHE A 234 10.02 11.18 16.71
C PHE A 234 9.46 11.92 17.91
N GLU A 235 10.24 11.99 18.98
CA GLU A 235 9.90 12.65 20.24
C GLU A 235 10.89 13.77 20.58
N GLY A 236 10.69 14.40 21.74
CA GLY A 236 11.53 15.53 22.17
C GLY A 236 11.21 16.81 21.40
N ASN A 237 12.13 17.76 21.42
CA ASN A 237 11.91 19.08 20.83
C ASN A 237 12.36 19.12 19.38
N ILE A 238 11.74 20.00 18.57
CA ILE A 238 12.32 20.40 17.29
C ILE A 238 13.64 21.12 17.59
N PRO A 239 14.79 20.66 17.06
CA PRO A 239 16.08 21.26 17.39
C PRO A 239 16.22 22.65 16.77
N SER A 240 16.72 23.63 17.53
CA SER A 240 16.95 24.99 17.03
C SER A 240 18.01 25.07 15.93
N THR A 241 18.88 24.06 15.82
CA THR A 241 19.85 23.93 14.73
C THR A 241 19.19 23.73 13.36
N LEU A 242 17.92 23.28 13.31
CA LEU A 242 17.15 23.26 12.06
C LEU A 242 17.09 24.64 11.41
N GLY A 243 16.95 25.71 12.20
CA GLY A 243 16.94 27.10 11.75
C GLY A 243 18.27 27.61 11.17
N LEU A 244 19.32 26.78 11.13
CA LEU A 244 20.59 27.08 10.46
C LEU A 244 20.58 26.69 8.97
N VAL A 245 19.71 25.77 8.56
CA VAL A 245 19.67 25.21 7.20
C VAL A 245 18.79 26.08 6.29
N GLN A 246 19.28 27.27 5.96
CA GLN A 246 18.52 28.31 5.24
C GLN A 246 18.16 27.95 3.78
N SER A 247 18.65 26.81 3.28
CA SER A 247 18.33 26.25 1.97
C SER A 247 16.96 25.55 1.92
N LEU A 248 16.38 25.23 3.08
CA LEU A 248 15.11 24.48 3.16
C LEU A 248 13.95 25.22 2.47
N GLN A 249 13.14 24.45 1.76
CA GLN A 249 11.93 24.90 1.07
C GLN A 249 10.68 24.16 1.55
N VAL A 250 10.80 22.89 1.95
CA VAL A 250 9.68 22.10 2.49
C VAL A 250 10.14 21.40 3.76
N VAL A 251 9.39 21.60 4.84
CA VAL A 251 9.63 20.97 6.14
C VAL A 251 8.35 20.28 6.59
N ARG A 252 8.42 18.95 6.70
CA ARG A 252 7.33 18.11 7.20
C ARG A 252 7.76 17.38 8.46
N LEU A 253 7.18 17.80 9.58
CA LEU A 253 7.37 17.22 10.91
C LEU A 253 6.05 16.65 11.47
N ASP A 254 4.99 16.68 10.65
CA ASP A 254 3.64 16.27 11.02
C ASP A 254 3.53 14.79 11.44
N ASP A 255 2.49 14.46 12.19
CA ASP A 255 2.19 13.08 12.62
C ASP A 255 3.39 12.43 13.35
N ASN A 256 3.86 13.08 14.41
CA ASN A 256 4.94 12.59 15.28
C ASN A 256 4.58 12.80 16.76
N LEU A 257 5.54 12.59 17.66
CA LEU A 257 5.40 12.80 19.11
C LEU A 257 6.22 14.02 19.59
N LEU A 258 6.54 14.95 18.69
CA LEU A 258 7.36 16.12 18.99
C LEU A 258 6.65 17.02 19.99
N ARG A 259 7.41 17.60 20.91
CA ARG A 259 6.90 18.39 22.04
C ARG A 259 7.73 19.65 22.26
N GLY A 260 7.33 20.44 23.24
CA GLY A 260 8.02 21.68 23.58
C GLY A 260 7.79 22.77 22.53
N HIS A 261 8.60 23.81 22.60
CA HIS A 261 8.41 25.02 21.79
C HIS A 261 8.94 24.81 20.38
N VAL A 262 8.23 25.39 19.40
CA VAL A 262 8.81 25.60 18.08
C VAL A 262 9.97 26.61 18.23
N PRO A 263 11.18 26.31 17.73
CA PRO A 263 12.35 27.17 17.91
C PRO A 263 12.11 28.60 17.44
N LEU A 264 12.53 29.58 18.24
CA LEU A 264 12.33 31.00 17.94
C LEU A 264 13.02 31.47 16.66
N ASN A 265 14.05 30.75 16.21
CA ASN A 265 14.79 31.02 14.99
C ASN A 265 14.27 30.22 13.78
N ILE A 266 13.10 29.57 13.87
CA ILE A 266 12.51 28.84 12.73
C ILE A 266 12.22 29.81 11.56
N ASN A 267 11.95 31.08 11.85
CA ASN A 267 11.72 32.13 10.86
C ASN A 267 12.98 32.55 10.08
N ASN A 268 14.18 32.08 10.48
CA ASN A 268 15.39 32.22 9.67
C ASN A 268 15.32 31.40 8.37
N LEU A 269 14.41 30.42 8.29
CA LEU A 269 14.19 29.59 7.11
C LEU A 269 13.33 30.33 6.07
N THR A 270 13.85 31.45 5.57
CA THR A 270 13.12 32.41 4.72
C THR A 270 12.74 31.86 3.33
N HIS A 271 13.37 30.77 2.91
CA HIS A 271 13.06 30.05 1.66
C HIS A 271 12.00 28.95 1.81
N VAL A 272 11.53 28.69 3.04
CA VAL A 272 10.49 27.67 3.26
C VAL A 272 9.18 28.13 2.65
N ASN A 273 8.72 27.35 1.67
CA ASN A 273 7.45 27.50 0.97
C ASN A 273 6.34 26.73 1.68
N GLU A 274 6.68 25.65 2.39
CA GLU A 274 5.70 24.82 3.08
C GLU A 274 6.21 24.29 4.41
N LEU A 275 5.38 24.44 5.44
CA LEU A 275 5.67 24.02 6.80
C LEU A 275 4.50 23.24 7.39
N TYR A 276 4.75 21.97 7.72
CA TYR A 276 3.78 21.05 8.32
C TYR A 276 4.24 20.64 9.71
N LEU A 277 3.47 21.04 10.72
CA LEU A 277 3.72 20.78 12.14
C LEU A 277 2.54 20.06 12.82
N LEU A 278 1.49 19.74 12.06
CA LEU A 278 0.24 19.22 12.62
C LEU A 278 0.39 17.85 13.33
N ASN A 279 -0.58 17.51 14.17
CA ASN A 279 -0.64 16.22 14.89
C ASN A 279 0.68 15.89 15.62
N ASN A 280 1.07 16.79 16.50
CA ASN A 280 2.19 16.61 17.42
C ASN A 280 1.74 17.00 18.84
N LYS A 281 2.69 17.18 19.74
CA LYS A 281 2.49 17.67 21.12
C LYS A 281 3.22 19.00 21.35
N LEU A 282 3.41 19.79 20.29
CA LEU A 282 4.11 21.08 20.37
C LEU A 282 3.34 22.02 21.31
N SER A 283 4.06 22.76 22.13
CA SER A 283 3.50 23.54 23.23
C SER A 283 4.19 24.90 23.38
N GLY A 284 3.63 25.77 24.21
CA GLY A 284 4.10 27.15 24.34
C GLY A 284 3.41 28.08 23.35
N PRO A 285 3.89 29.33 23.18
CA PRO A 285 3.29 30.28 22.25
C PRO A 285 3.41 29.81 20.80
N LEU A 286 2.44 30.21 19.96
CA LEU A 286 2.53 30.08 18.51
C LEU A 286 3.83 30.75 18.00
N PRO A 287 4.60 30.10 17.10
CA PRO A 287 5.85 30.65 16.61
C PRO A 287 5.61 31.92 15.79
N ASN A 288 6.46 32.93 15.95
CA ASN A 288 6.45 34.09 15.05
C ASN A 288 7.19 33.73 13.74
N LEU A 289 6.46 33.65 12.63
CA LEU A 289 7.00 33.33 11.30
C LEU A 289 7.22 34.57 10.42
N GLU A 290 7.17 35.78 11.01
CA GLU A 290 7.48 37.02 10.31
C GLU A 290 8.84 36.92 9.59
N GLY A 291 8.86 37.33 8.32
CA GLY A 291 10.03 37.24 7.44
C GLY A 291 10.06 36.03 6.52
N MET A 292 9.27 34.97 6.78
CA MET A 292 9.12 33.80 5.89
C MET A 292 8.22 34.12 4.68
N ASN A 293 8.60 35.12 3.89
CA ASN A 293 7.78 35.69 2.82
C ASN A 293 7.48 34.74 1.66
N GLN A 294 8.17 33.59 1.58
CA GLN A 294 7.93 32.55 0.58
C GLN A 294 6.90 31.50 1.05
N LEU A 295 6.56 31.50 2.35
CA LEU A 295 5.64 30.52 2.94
C LEU A 295 4.26 30.61 2.28
N SER A 296 3.89 29.52 1.60
CA SER A 296 2.68 29.36 0.80
C SER A 296 1.67 28.41 1.45
N TYR A 297 2.17 27.42 2.20
CA TYR A 297 1.36 26.46 2.95
C TYR A 297 1.84 26.37 4.39
N LEU A 298 0.94 26.56 5.34
CA LEU A 298 1.22 26.43 6.76
C LEU A 298 0.13 25.60 7.43
N ASP A 299 0.54 24.52 8.10
CA ASP A 299 -0.35 23.69 8.91
C ASP A 299 0.25 23.41 10.29
N MET A 300 -0.40 23.93 11.33
CA MET A 300 0.00 23.77 12.73
C MET A 300 -1.08 23.07 13.58
N SER A 301 -2.05 22.47 12.91
CA SER A 301 -3.27 21.91 13.52
C SER A 301 -2.97 20.85 14.59
N ASN A 302 -3.87 20.66 15.55
CA ASN A 302 -3.82 19.58 16.55
C ASN A 302 -2.46 19.52 17.28
N ASN A 303 -2.15 20.61 17.98
CA ASN A 303 -1.00 20.73 18.88
C ASN A 303 -1.48 21.33 20.21
N SER A 304 -0.58 21.33 21.20
CA SER A 304 -0.85 21.83 22.56
C SER A 304 -0.34 23.26 22.77
N PHE A 305 -0.51 24.15 21.79
CA PHE A 305 -0.10 25.55 21.90
C PHE A 305 -0.90 26.29 22.99
N ASP A 306 -0.29 27.32 23.57
CA ASP A 306 -0.95 28.19 24.53
C ASP A 306 -2.09 28.97 23.85
N GLU A 307 -3.19 29.19 24.56
CA GLU A 307 -4.30 29.99 24.05
C GLU A 307 -3.85 31.42 23.76
N SER A 308 -4.12 31.90 22.55
CA SER A 308 -3.74 33.24 22.13
C SER A 308 -4.73 33.81 21.14
N ASP A 309 -4.75 35.14 21.04
CA ASP A 309 -5.47 35.81 19.96
C ASP A 309 -4.85 35.47 18.60
N PHE A 310 -5.62 35.70 17.52
CA PHE A 310 -5.14 35.48 16.15
C PHE A 310 -3.88 36.30 15.85
N PRO A 311 -2.75 35.66 15.48
CA PRO A 311 -1.46 36.35 15.43
C PRO A 311 -1.32 37.28 14.23
N ALA A 312 -0.98 38.55 14.50
CA ALA A 312 -0.88 39.60 13.48
C ALA A 312 0.20 39.35 12.41
N TRP A 313 1.24 38.58 12.72
CA TRP A 313 2.32 38.29 11.78
C TRP A 313 1.83 37.43 10.59
N ILE A 314 0.72 36.69 10.71
CA ILE A 314 0.19 35.88 9.59
C ILE A 314 -0.13 36.79 8.40
N SER A 315 -0.70 37.98 8.64
CA SER A 315 -1.00 38.96 7.59
C SER A 315 0.26 39.55 6.92
N THR A 316 1.46 39.25 7.41
CA THR A 316 2.72 39.65 6.76
C THR A 316 3.20 38.61 5.73
N LEU A 317 2.65 37.39 5.74
CA LEU A 317 3.05 36.28 4.86
C LEU A 317 2.47 36.44 3.45
N LYS A 318 3.06 37.32 2.64
CA LYS A 318 2.54 37.72 1.32
C LYS A 318 2.34 36.58 0.31
N SER A 319 3.01 35.45 0.50
CA SER A 319 2.89 34.27 -0.39
C SER A 319 1.88 33.23 0.11
N LEU A 320 1.29 33.42 1.29
CA LEU A 320 0.43 32.43 1.93
C LEU A 320 -0.80 32.15 1.07
N SER A 321 -0.97 30.89 0.71
CA SER A 321 -2.06 30.39 -0.10
C SER A 321 -3.01 29.50 0.70
N THR A 322 -2.48 28.65 1.58
CA THR A 322 -3.27 27.81 2.46
C THR A 322 -2.80 27.95 3.91
N LEU A 323 -3.73 28.27 4.79
CA LEU A 323 -3.52 28.33 6.24
C LEU A 323 -4.41 27.31 6.94
N LYS A 324 -3.81 26.44 7.73
CA LYS A 324 -4.53 25.46 8.57
C LYS A 324 -4.05 25.54 10.01
N MET A 325 -4.96 25.87 10.92
CA MET A 325 -4.71 25.92 12.35
C MET A 325 -5.93 25.40 13.08
N VAL A 326 -6.25 24.13 12.85
CA VAL A 326 -7.38 23.45 13.50
C VAL A 326 -7.00 23.08 14.92
N ASN A 327 -7.87 23.36 15.90
CA ASN A 327 -7.62 23.00 17.30
C ASN A 327 -6.22 23.41 17.78
N THR A 328 -5.94 24.71 17.72
CA THR A 328 -4.68 25.31 18.16
C THR A 328 -4.87 26.34 19.28
N GLY A 329 -6.06 26.38 19.91
CA GLY A 329 -6.37 27.31 20.99
C GLY A 329 -6.54 28.77 20.56
N LEU A 330 -6.75 29.04 19.27
CA LEU A 330 -6.94 30.40 18.77
C LEU A 330 -8.22 31.01 19.34
N GLN A 331 -8.15 32.28 19.73
CA GLN A 331 -9.29 33.09 20.17
C GLN A 331 -9.24 34.49 19.55
N GLY A 332 -10.19 35.34 19.94
CA GLY A 332 -10.31 36.68 19.39
C GLY A 332 -10.90 36.68 17.97
N GLN A 333 -10.98 37.87 17.38
CA GLN A 333 -11.51 38.07 16.03
C GLN A 333 -10.41 37.87 14.97
N ILE A 334 -10.76 37.24 13.85
CA ILE A 334 -9.87 37.13 12.69
C ILE A 334 -9.78 38.51 12.01
N PRO A 335 -8.57 39.09 11.83
CA PRO A 335 -8.43 40.36 11.16
C PRO A 335 -8.68 40.22 9.65
N ASP A 336 -9.43 41.16 9.07
CA ASP A 336 -9.74 41.24 7.63
C ASP A 336 -8.48 41.29 6.74
N SER A 337 -7.39 41.86 7.27
CA SER A 337 -6.06 41.88 6.64
C SER A 337 -5.54 40.49 6.24
N LEU A 338 -5.95 39.42 6.93
CA LEU A 338 -5.64 38.04 6.52
C LEU A 338 -6.18 37.77 5.12
N PHE A 339 -7.47 38.06 4.91
CA PHE A 339 -8.16 37.78 3.65
C PHE A 339 -7.68 38.68 2.51
N SER A 340 -7.03 39.81 2.81
CA SER A 340 -6.42 40.71 1.83
C SER A 340 -5.11 40.18 1.19
N LEU A 341 -4.56 39.08 1.71
CA LEU A 341 -3.36 38.43 1.15
C LEU A 341 -3.62 37.93 -0.28
N SER A 342 -2.98 38.54 -1.27
CA SER A 342 -3.27 38.36 -2.71
C SER A 342 -3.22 36.93 -3.27
N LYS A 343 -2.54 36.00 -2.58
CA LYS A 343 -2.41 34.59 -2.98
C LYS A 343 -3.25 33.62 -2.14
N LEU A 344 -3.98 34.13 -1.14
CA LEU A 344 -4.74 33.30 -0.21
C LEU A 344 -5.89 32.62 -0.93
N LYS A 345 -6.00 31.32 -0.74
CA LYS A 345 -7.01 30.42 -1.34
C LYS A 345 -7.84 29.72 -0.28
N ASN A 346 -7.18 29.14 0.72
CA ASN A 346 -7.82 28.27 1.71
C ASN A 346 -7.47 28.71 3.13
N VAL A 347 -8.48 28.83 3.99
CA VAL A 347 -8.34 29.14 5.41
C VAL A 347 -9.14 28.13 6.20
N ILE A 348 -8.49 27.30 7.01
CA ILE A 348 -9.14 26.28 7.84
C ILE A 348 -8.72 26.51 9.30
N LEU A 349 -9.64 27.04 10.11
CA LEU A 349 -9.41 27.36 11.52
C LEU A 349 -10.51 26.76 12.42
N LYS A 350 -11.09 25.64 11.99
CA LYS A 350 -12.13 24.94 12.75
C LYS A 350 -11.65 24.46 14.13
N ASP A 351 -12.60 24.16 15.01
CA ASP A 351 -12.35 23.61 16.35
C ASP A 351 -11.46 24.51 17.23
N ASN A 352 -11.72 25.82 17.22
CA ASN A 352 -11.01 26.82 18.03
C ASN A 352 -12.00 27.61 18.91
N LYS A 353 -11.54 28.73 19.48
CA LYS A 353 -12.34 29.67 20.30
C LYS A 353 -12.46 31.04 19.63
N ILE A 354 -12.29 31.12 18.31
CA ILE A 354 -12.39 32.36 17.53
C ILE A 354 -13.78 32.96 17.73
N ASN A 355 -13.84 34.25 18.04
CA ASN A 355 -15.08 34.95 18.39
C ASN A 355 -15.24 36.28 17.63
N GLY A 356 -16.31 37.03 17.95
CA GLY A 356 -16.63 38.27 17.24
C GLY A 356 -17.22 38.02 15.86
N SER A 357 -17.04 38.98 14.95
CA SER A 357 -17.60 38.92 13.59
C SER A 357 -16.56 38.42 12.58
N LEU A 358 -16.97 37.52 11.69
CA LEU A 358 -16.22 37.25 10.46
C LEU A 358 -16.37 38.44 9.52
N ASP A 359 -15.24 39.07 9.21
CA ASP A 359 -15.13 40.17 8.24
C ASP A 359 -14.03 39.82 7.24
N ILE A 360 -14.42 39.55 5.99
CA ILE A 360 -13.45 39.27 4.91
C ILE A 360 -12.98 40.56 4.23
N GLY A 361 -13.56 41.72 4.59
CA GLY A 361 -13.30 43.01 3.94
C GLY A 361 -13.81 43.09 2.50
N ASP A 362 -13.62 44.25 1.87
CA ASP A 362 -14.01 44.48 0.46
C ASP A 362 -12.89 44.13 -0.54
N THR A 363 -11.68 43.88 -0.03
CA THR A 363 -10.45 43.68 -0.81
C THR A 363 -9.85 42.28 -0.61
N TYR A 364 -10.69 41.30 -0.25
CA TYR A 364 -10.23 39.92 -0.12
C TYR A 364 -9.62 39.39 -1.43
N SER A 365 -8.74 38.41 -1.28
CA SER A 365 -8.06 37.72 -2.38
C SER A 365 -9.06 37.21 -3.42
N LYS A 366 -8.81 37.55 -4.69
CA LYS A 366 -9.57 36.99 -5.83
C LYS A 366 -9.36 35.49 -6.01
N GLN A 367 -8.36 34.92 -5.35
CA GLN A 367 -8.09 33.49 -5.35
C GLN A 367 -8.75 32.75 -4.18
N LEU A 368 -9.41 33.47 -3.25
CA LEU A 368 -10.04 32.86 -2.09
C LEU A 368 -11.17 31.92 -2.54
N GLN A 369 -11.05 30.65 -2.14
CA GLN A 369 -11.93 29.57 -2.57
C GLN A 369 -12.63 28.90 -1.40
N PHE A 370 -11.95 28.77 -0.26
CA PHE A 370 -12.47 28.00 0.87
C PHE A 370 -12.13 28.62 2.22
N ILE A 371 -13.15 28.77 3.07
CA ILE A 371 -13.04 29.19 4.47
C ILE A 371 -13.81 28.19 5.32
N ASP A 372 -13.13 27.50 6.22
CA ASP A 372 -13.72 26.57 7.18
C ASP A 372 -13.43 27.04 8.61
N LEU A 373 -14.48 27.50 9.28
CA LEU A 373 -14.46 28.05 10.64
C LEU A 373 -15.45 27.30 11.54
N GLN A 374 -15.72 26.03 11.24
CA GLN A 374 -16.63 25.21 12.03
C GLN A 374 -16.24 25.16 13.50
N ASN A 375 -17.23 24.97 14.37
CA ASN A 375 -17.02 24.77 15.81
C ASN A 375 -16.12 25.85 16.44
N ASN A 376 -16.61 27.08 16.38
CA ASN A 376 -15.99 28.28 16.95
C ASN A 376 -17.08 29.11 17.68
N LYS A 377 -16.81 30.38 17.98
CA LYS A 377 -17.71 31.31 18.69
C LYS A 377 -18.04 32.55 17.85
N ILE A 378 -18.11 32.42 16.52
CA ILE A 378 -18.40 33.53 15.61
C ILE A 378 -19.87 33.95 15.72
N GLU A 379 -20.11 35.22 16.00
CA GLU A 379 -21.45 35.77 16.29
C GLU A 379 -22.13 36.36 15.05
N ASP A 380 -21.36 36.83 14.06
CA ASP A 380 -21.87 37.50 12.88
C ASP A 380 -20.95 37.31 11.65
N PHE A 381 -21.50 37.45 10.45
CA PHE A 381 -20.76 37.45 9.18
C PHE A 381 -21.14 38.65 8.31
N LYS A 382 -20.26 39.66 8.25
CA LYS A 382 -20.58 40.97 7.65
C LYS A 382 -20.90 40.93 6.16
N GLN A 383 -20.19 40.13 5.38
CA GLN A 383 -20.36 40.03 3.92
C GLN A 383 -21.31 38.90 3.50
N GLN A 384 -22.24 38.48 4.36
CA GLN A 384 -23.16 37.37 4.10
C GLN A 384 -23.91 37.46 2.76
N ASP A 385 -24.28 38.67 2.32
CA ASP A 385 -25.05 38.91 1.08
C ASP A 385 -24.16 39.30 -0.12
N MET A 386 -22.84 39.48 0.09
CA MET A 386 -21.90 39.97 -0.92
C MET A 386 -20.82 38.96 -1.30
N ALA A 387 -20.65 37.89 -0.52
CA ALA A 387 -19.68 36.84 -0.83
C ALA A 387 -20.06 36.13 -2.15
N PRO A 388 -19.09 35.91 -3.05
CA PRO A 388 -19.36 35.28 -4.34
C PRO A 388 -19.74 33.81 -4.15
N SER A 389 -20.66 33.31 -4.96
CA SER A 389 -21.13 31.91 -4.90
C SER A 389 -20.02 30.87 -5.13
N SER A 390 -18.89 31.27 -5.71
CA SER A 390 -17.70 30.43 -5.88
C SER A 390 -16.89 30.24 -4.59
N LEU A 391 -16.99 31.17 -3.63
CA LEU A 391 -16.31 31.09 -2.34
C LEU A 391 -17.13 30.22 -1.39
N LYS A 392 -16.58 29.07 -1.03
CA LYS A 392 -17.19 28.14 -0.08
C LYS A 392 -16.83 28.55 1.34
N ILE A 393 -17.84 28.88 2.15
CA ILE A 393 -17.67 29.27 3.55
C ILE A 393 -18.48 28.30 4.41
N ILE A 394 -17.85 27.74 5.45
CA ILE A 394 -18.51 26.85 6.41
C ILE A 394 -18.36 27.43 7.82
N LEU A 395 -19.49 27.80 8.43
CA LEU A 395 -19.61 28.34 9.79
C LEU A 395 -20.44 27.45 10.72
N VAL A 396 -20.68 26.18 10.34
CA VAL A 396 -21.46 25.22 11.13
C VAL A 396 -20.94 25.16 12.57
N GLN A 397 -21.84 25.02 13.56
CA GLN A 397 -21.50 25.06 15.00
C GLN A 397 -20.84 26.38 15.46
N ASN A 398 -21.34 27.51 14.97
CA ASN A 398 -21.07 28.84 15.53
C ASN A 398 -22.39 29.52 15.94
N PRO A 399 -22.38 30.47 16.90
CA PRO A 399 -23.55 31.25 17.29
C PRO A 399 -24.30 31.92 16.12
N VAL A 400 -23.58 32.38 15.07
CA VAL A 400 -24.19 32.93 13.85
C VAL A 400 -25.15 31.96 13.14
N CYS A 401 -25.01 30.66 13.38
CA CYS A 401 -25.88 29.61 12.83
C CYS A 401 -26.99 29.17 13.78
N GLU A 402 -27.07 29.68 15.02
CA GLU A 402 -28.13 29.36 16.00
C GLU A 402 -29.45 30.12 15.73
N GLU A 403 -29.71 30.50 14.47
CA GLU A 403 -30.81 31.39 14.12
C GLU A 403 -32.20 30.88 14.54
N SER A 404 -32.96 31.79 15.17
CA SER A 404 -34.38 31.59 15.51
C SER A 404 -35.34 31.72 14.31
N SER A 405 -34.85 32.18 13.15
CA SER A 405 -35.63 32.49 11.94
C SER A 405 -36.03 31.27 11.09
N GLY A 406 -35.55 30.06 11.40
CA GLY A 406 -35.95 28.82 10.74
C GLY A 406 -35.43 28.63 9.29
N VAL A 407 -34.67 29.58 8.74
CA VAL A 407 -34.02 29.46 7.43
C VAL A 407 -32.52 29.23 7.64
N THR A 408 -32.05 28.02 7.36
CA THR A 408 -30.61 27.71 7.44
C THR A 408 -29.87 28.35 6.27
N LYS A 409 -28.99 29.31 6.57
CA LYS A 409 -28.13 29.94 5.56
C LYS A 409 -27.14 28.92 4.98
N GLY A 410 -26.72 29.10 3.72
CA GLY A 410 -25.86 28.14 3.02
C GLY A 410 -24.55 27.83 3.75
N TYR A 411 -23.93 28.83 4.39
CA TYR A 411 -22.71 28.65 5.19
C TYR A 411 -22.93 27.91 6.52
N CYS A 412 -24.17 27.70 6.95
CA CYS A 412 -24.54 26.90 8.11
C CYS A 412 -24.89 25.44 7.75
N SER A 413 -24.43 24.99 6.58
CA SER A 413 -24.59 23.60 6.12
C SER A 413 -23.27 23.08 5.55
N ILE A 414 -22.98 21.80 5.73
CA ILE A 414 -21.79 21.16 5.15
C ILE A 414 -22.11 20.84 3.68
N PRO A 415 -21.38 21.39 2.69
CA PRO A 415 -21.63 21.07 1.29
C PRO A 415 -21.33 19.60 1.00
N GLU A 416 -22.17 18.93 0.19
CA GLU A 416 -21.78 17.65 -0.42
C GLU A 416 -20.59 17.91 -1.36
N LEU A 417 -19.43 17.30 -1.06
CA LEU A 417 -18.24 17.35 -1.91
C LEU A 417 -18.56 16.72 -3.27
N SER A 418 -18.80 17.56 -4.28
CA SER A 418 -18.70 17.15 -5.68
C SER A 418 -17.22 17.06 -6.04
N VAL A 419 -16.76 15.84 -6.30
CA VAL A 419 -15.42 15.60 -6.84
C VAL A 419 -15.30 16.38 -8.16
N PRO A 420 -14.27 17.22 -8.35
CA PRO A 420 -14.04 17.91 -9.60
C PRO A 420 -14.06 16.91 -10.76
N SER A 421 -14.97 17.12 -11.71
CA SER A 421 -15.10 16.25 -12.86
C SER A 421 -13.79 16.29 -13.67
N SER A 422 -13.31 15.11 -14.05
CA SER A 422 -12.18 14.92 -14.96
C SER A 422 -12.25 15.85 -16.17
N THR A 423 -11.09 16.30 -16.66
CA THR A 423 -10.95 17.00 -17.96
C THR A 423 -11.15 16.06 -19.16
N THR A 424 -11.88 14.95 -19.00
CA THR A 424 -12.20 14.03 -20.09
C THR A 424 -13.06 14.74 -21.13
N GLY A 425 -12.67 14.56 -22.39
CA GLY A 425 -13.11 15.30 -23.59
C GLY A 425 -14.56 15.76 -23.57
N LYS A 426 -14.80 16.95 -23.00
CA LYS A 426 -16.11 17.62 -22.97
C LYS A 426 -16.73 17.83 -24.36
N ASN A 427 -15.94 17.62 -25.42
CA ASN A 427 -16.30 17.88 -26.81
C ASN A 427 -16.40 16.62 -27.69
N CYS A 428 -16.33 15.40 -27.13
CA CYS A 428 -16.48 14.19 -27.93
C CYS A 428 -17.96 13.83 -28.12
N GLU A 429 -18.41 13.81 -29.38
CA GLU A 429 -19.73 13.33 -29.76
C GLU A 429 -19.88 11.83 -29.40
N PRO A 430 -21.10 11.36 -29.10
CA PRO A 430 -21.34 10.03 -28.54
C PRO A 430 -21.09 8.92 -29.58
N ALA A 431 -19.84 8.52 -29.76
CA ALA A 431 -19.48 7.20 -30.24
C ALA A 431 -19.36 6.25 -29.03
N THR A 432 -19.68 4.98 -29.20
CA THR A 432 -19.40 3.94 -28.20
C THR A 432 -18.04 3.34 -28.52
N CYS A 433 -17.08 3.41 -27.59
CA CYS A 433 -15.84 2.65 -27.70
C CYS A 433 -16.08 1.15 -27.42
N SER A 434 -15.15 0.31 -27.85
CA SER A 434 -15.17 -1.12 -27.54
C SER A 434 -14.97 -1.35 -26.04
N SER A 435 -15.26 -2.56 -25.55
CA SER A 435 -15.12 -2.89 -24.12
C SER A 435 -13.68 -2.68 -23.64
N GLY A 436 -13.49 -1.74 -22.71
CA GLY A 436 -12.19 -1.42 -22.10
C GLY A 436 -11.47 -0.21 -22.71
N GLU A 437 -11.90 0.27 -23.87
CA GLU A 437 -11.39 1.49 -24.50
C GLU A 437 -12.04 2.75 -23.89
N VAL A 438 -11.28 3.83 -23.83
CA VAL A 438 -11.73 5.13 -23.31
C VAL A 438 -11.41 6.25 -24.31
N PHE A 439 -12.25 7.29 -24.33
CA PHE A 439 -12.02 8.48 -25.16
C PHE A 439 -10.81 9.29 -24.68
N SER A 440 -9.89 9.54 -25.60
CA SER A 440 -8.85 10.56 -25.43
C SER A 440 -9.42 11.97 -25.56
N ALA A 441 -8.63 12.99 -25.22
CA ALA A 441 -9.01 14.40 -25.43
C ALA A 441 -9.27 14.75 -26.91
N HIS A 442 -8.71 13.96 -27.84
CA HIS A 442 -8.91 14.09 -29.29
C HIS A 442 -9.97 13.13 -29.84
N CYS A 443 -10.80 12.54 -28.97
CA CYS A 443 -11.94 11.70 -29.34
C CYS A 443 -11.58 10.41 -30.09
N LYS A 444 -10.41 9.84 -29.80
CA LYS A 444 -10.03 8.49 -30.24
C LYS A 444 -10.29 7.48 -29.12
N CYS A 445 -10.83 6.32 -29.47
CA CYS A 445 -10.94 5.18 -28.55
C CYS A 445 -9.59 4.45 -28.49
N SER A 446 -9.07 4.21 -27.29
CA SER A 446 -7.85 3.43 -27.08
C SER A 446 -7.78 2.94 -25.63
N HIS A 447 -6.81 2.07 -25.34
CA HIS A 447 -6.49 1.57 -24.01
C HIS A 447 -5.37 2.44 -23.40
N PRO A 448 -5.71 3.41 -22.53
CA PRO A 448 -4.70 4.28 -21.94
C PRO A 448 -3.80 3.51 -20.97
N TYR A 449 -2.52 3.85 -20.97
CA TYR A 449 -1.65 3.47 -19.87
C TYR A 449 -2.00 4.32 -18.65
N THR A 450 -2.44 3.66 -17.58
CA THR A 450 -3.02 4.32 -16.41
C THR A 450 -2.14 4.13 -15.20
N GLY A 451 -2.15 5.09 -14.29
CA GLY A 451 -1.54 4.96 -12.99
C GLY A 451 -1.88 6.14 -12.08
N THR A 452 -1.36 6.11 -10.87
CA THR A 452 -1.60 7.14 -9.86
C THR A 452 -0.36 8.02 -9.70
N LEU A 453 -0.49 9.32 -9.99
CA LEU A 453 0.48 10.33 -9.57
C LEU A 453 0.23 10.69 -8.11
N ARG A 454 1.18 10.38 -7.24
CA ARG A 454 1.13 10.77 -5.82
C ARG A 454 2.16 11.85 -5.56
N PHE A 455 1.68 13.01 -5.16
CA PHE A 455 2.51 14.14 -4.77
C PHE A 455 2.94 14.04 -3.31
N ARG A 456 4.18 14.46 -3.02
CA ARG A 456 4.69 14.50 -1.64
C ARG A 456 4.18 15.70 -0.86
N THR A 457 3.77 16.75 -1.57
CA THR A 457 3.16 17.95 -1.02
C THR A 457 2.03 18.41 -1.96
N PRO A 458 0.93 18.97 -1.42
CA PRO A 458 -0.10 19.64 -2.19
C PRO A 458 0.38 20.82 -3.06
N SER A 459 1.43 21.56 -2.67
CA SER A 459 1.78 22.84 -3.35
C SER A 459 2.38 22.64 -4.74
N PHE A 460 2.99 21.49 -5.01
CA PHE A 460 3.47 21.13 -6.35
C PHE A 460 2.35 21.11 -7.38
N PHE A 461 1.10 21.05 -6.92
CA PHE A 461 -0.07 21.27 -7.73
C PHE A 461 -0.65 22.65 -7.40
N ASP A 462 -0.38 23.63 -8.25
CA ASP A 462 -1.15 24.86 -8.23
C ASP A 462 -2.57 24.48 -8.69
N TRP A 463 -3.49 24.22 -7.74
CA TRP A 463 -4.87 23.72 -7.98
C TRP A 463 -5.65 24.50 -9.06
N GLY A 464 -5.19 25.69 -9.45
CA GLY A 464 -5.79 26.49 -10.49
C GLY A 464 -5.42 26.12 -11.93
N ASN A 465 -4.46 25.22 -12.19
CA ASN A 465 -4.04 24.93 -13.56
C ASN A 465 -3.64 23.46 -13.78
N ASP A 466 -4.61 22.54 -13.74
CA ASP A 466 -4.49 21.15 -14.26
C ASP A 466 -3.73 21.10 -15.60
N THR A 467 -3.97 22.12 -16.44
CA THR A 467 -3.34 22.30 -17.74
C THR A 467 -1.81 22.39 -17.64
N SER A 468 -1.25 23.00 -16.60
CA SER A 468 0.21 23.13 -16.45
C SER A 468 0.92 21.78 -16.32
N LEU A 469 0.35 20.85 -15.55
CA LEU A 469 0.94 19.52 -15.40
C LEU A 469 0.73 18.67 -16.66
N GLN A 470 -0.46 18.72 -17.26
CA GLN A 470 -0.73 18.00 -18.52
C GLN A 470 0.21 18.49 -19.62
N GLU A 471 0.40 19.79 -19.77
CA GLU A 471 1.34 20.39 -20.73
C GLU A 471 2.79 19.97 -20.46
N ARG A 472 3.21 19.94 -19.19
CA ARG A 472 4.55 19.47 -18.81
C ARG A 472 4.76 17.99 -19.16
N LEU A 473 3.79 17.14 -18.84
CA LEU A 473 3.83 15.72 -19.19
C LEU A 473 3.90 15.52 -20.71
N MET A 474 3.03 16.21 -21.46
CA MET A 474 3.03 16.17 -22.92
C MET A 474 4.35 16.67 -23.52
N HIS A 475 4.89 17.78 -23.02
CA HIS A 475 6.18 18.30 -23.46
C HIS A 475 7.31 17.28 -23.24
N THR A 476 7.35 16.60 -22.09
CA THR A 476 8.32 15.52 -21.84
C THR A 476 8.15 14.36 -22.82
N PHE A 477 6.91 13.90 -23.04
CA PHE A 477 6.66 12.79 -23.96
C PHE A 477 7.03 13.12 -25.41
N GLN A 478 6.74 14.35 -25.85
CA GLN A 478 7.15 14.86 -27.16
C GLN A 478 8.68 14.98 -27.26
N PHE A 479 9.34 15.55 -26.26
CA PHE A 479 10.80 15.68 -26.21
C PHE A 479 11.51 14.32 -26.28
N CYS A 480 10.94 13.30 -25.62
CA CYS A 480 11.43 11.92 -25.65
C CYS A 480 11.02 11.13 -26.91
N ASN A 481 10.35 11.76 -27.88
CA ASN A 481 9.80 11.12 -29.09
C ASN A 481 8.97 9.85 -28.74
N LEU A 482 8.04 9.99 -27.80
CA LEU A 482 7.13 8.92 -27.38
C LEU A 482 5.79 9.04 -28.11
N PRO A 483 5.14 7.93 -28.49
CA PRO A 483 3.93 7.94 -29.31
C PRO A 483 2.66 8.22 -28.47
N VAL A 484 2.68 9.31 -27.70
CA VAL A 484 1.57 9.73 -26.83
C VAL A 484 0.71 10.77 -27.57
N ASP A 485 -0.60 10.54 -27.64
CA ASP A 485 -1.61 11.43 -28.20
C ASP A 485 -1.95 12.58 -27.25
N SER A 486 -2.31 12.22 -26.02
CA SER A 486 -2.83 13.11 -25.00
C SER A 486 -2.71 12.45 -23.62
N VAL A 487 -2.88 13.25 -22.57
CA VAL A 487 -2.98 12.79 -21.19
C VAL A 487 -4.27 13.31 -20.55
N SER A 488 -4.80 12.58 -19.58
CA SER A 488 -5.91 13.02 -18.74
C SER A 488 -5.53 12.89 -17.28
N LEU A 489 -5.95 13.87 -16.48
CA LEU A 489 -5.76 13.88 -15.03
C LEU A 489 -7.12 13.97 -14.35
N SER A 490 -7.31 13.17 -13.31
CA SER A 490 -8.46 13.30 -12.41
C SER A 490 -8.01 13.19 -10.97
N ILE A 491 -8.38 14.18 -10.15
CA ILE A 491 -8.06 14.23 -8.72
C ILE A 491 -8.64 12.99 -8.02
N ARG A 492 -7.81 12.35 -7.21
CA ARG A 492 -8.22 11.38 -6.20
C ARG A 492 -8.00 12.08 -4.86
N ASP A 493 -9.06 12.63 -4.28
CA ASP A 493 -8.97 13.36 -3.01
C ASP A 493 -8.51 12.40 -1.90
N ASN A 494 -7.25 12.54 -1.48
CA ASN A 494 -6.63 11.73 -0.44
C ASN A 494 -5.71 12.65 0.37
N TYR A 495 -6.06 12.98 1.60
CA TYR A 495 -5.11 13.58 2.55
C TYR A 495 -4.32 12.43 3.20
N PRO A 496 -3.01 12.56 3.52
CA PRO A 496 -2.14 13.76 3.46
C PRO A 496 -1.36 13.95 2.15
N SER A 497 -1.56 13.09 1.14
CA SER A 497 -0.83 13.15 -0.14
C SER A 497 -1.79 13.33 -1.31
N LEU A 498 -1.69 14.46 -2.00
CA LEU A 498 -2.50 14.73 -3.18
C LEU A 498 -2.23 13.68 -4.27
N GLU A 499 -3.27 12.99 -4.70
CA GLU A 499 -3.20 11.94 -5.71
C GLU A 499 -4.00 12.32 -6.97
N PHE A 500 -3.50 11.98 -8.14
CA PHE A 500 -4.22 12.07 -9.41
C PHE A 500 -4.17 10.72 -10.09
N THR A 501 -5.28 10.31 -10.69
CA THR A 501 -5.23 9.27 -11.73
C THR A 501 -4.76 9.93 -13.02
N LEU A 502 -3.65 9.43 -13.57
CA LEU A 502 -3.11 9.81 -14.86
C LEU A 502 -3.44 8.72 -15.88
N GLN A 503 -4.03 9.13 -17.00
CA GLN A 503 -4.22 8.29 -18.17
C GLN A 503 -3.40 8.85 -19.34
N ILE A 504 -2.63 7.99 -19.99
CA ILE A 504 -1.75 8.34 -21.11
C ILE A 504 -2.26 7.60 -22.34
N PHE A 505 -2.63 8.34 -23.38
CA PHE A 505 -3.27 7.78 -24.56
C PHE A 505 -2.27 7.61 -25.72
N PRO A 506 -2.31 6.50 -26.48
CA PRO A 506 -1.44 6.28 -27.66
C PRO A 506 -1.87 7.10 -28.88
N SER A 507 -0.90 7.58 -29.69
CA SER A 507 -1.13 8.50 -30.83
C SER A 507 -1.63 7.87 -32.12
N SER A 508 -1.19 6.63 -32.40
CA SER A 508 -1.35 5.99 -33.72
C SER A 508 -1.97 4.59 -33.68
N ARG A 509 -2.10 4.00 -32.50
CA ARG A 509 -2.59 2.64 -32.25
C ARG A 509 -3.58 2.66 -31.10
N ASP A 510 -4.30 1.57 -30.91
CA ASP A 510 -5.27 1.44 -29.82
C ASP A 510 -4.60 1.10 -28.48
N TYR A 511 -3.32 0.70 -28.49
CA TYR A 511 -2.53 0.34 -27.31
C TYR A 511 -1.02 0.60 -27.54
N PHE A 512 -0.24 0.62 -26.45
CA PHE A 512 1.21 0.71 -26.47
C PHE A 512 1.88 -0.66 -26.52
N SER A 513 3.03 -0.77 -27.17
CA SER A 513 3.93 -1.92 -27.04
C SER A 513 4.68 -1.92 -25.70
N GLN A 514 5.21 -3.07 -25.28
CA GLN A 514 5.98 -3.18 -24.02
C GLN A 514 7.21 -2.25 -23.99
N GLY A 515 7.92 -2.14 -25.11
CA GLY A 515 9.04 -1.20 -25.24
C GLY A 515 8.62 0.27 -25.13
N GLU A 516 7.45 0.63 -25.65
CA GLU A 516 6.90 1.99 -25.49
C GLU A 516 6.50 2.28 -24.05
N ILE A 517 5.83 1.32 -23.37
CA ILE A 517 5.51 1.43 -21.94
C ILE A 517 6.78 1.62 -21.11
N LEU A 518 7.83 0.84 -21.35
CA LEU A 518 9.10 0.99 -20.64
C LEU A 518 9.73 2.37 -20.85
N ARG A 519 9.67 2.91 -22.07
CA ARG A 519 10.18 4.26 -22.36
C ARG A 519 9.31 5.36 -21.73
N ILE A 520 7.99 5.21 -21.72
CA ILE A 520 7.06 6.13 -21.04
C ILE A 520 7.31 6.11 -19.53
N SER A 521 7.35 4.92 -18.92
CA SER A 521 7.65 4.72 -17.50
C SER A 521 9.03 5.27 -17.13
N SER A 522 10.05 5.08 -17.98
CA SER A 522 11.37 5.68 -17.77
C SER A 522 11.35 7.22 -17.87
N ALA A 523 10.58 7.80 -18.80
CA ALA A 523 10.44 9.25 -18.90
C ALA A 523 9.72 9.83 -17.68
N LEU A 524 8.69 9.13 -17.18
CA LEU A 524 8.00 9.49 -15.95
C LEU A 524 8.90 9.35 -14.72
N SER A 525 9.65 8.25 -14.57
CA SER A 525 10.63 8.05 -13.48
C SER A 525 11.62 9.23 -13.41
N ASN A 526 12.13 9.69 -14.56
CA ASN A 526 12.97 10.88 -14.60
C ASN A 526 12.25 12.17 -14.15
N LEU A 527 10.94 12.32 -14.40
CA LEU A 527 10.13 13.43 -13.88
C LEU A 527 9.78 13.28 -12.40
N THR A 528 9.67 12.05 -11.89
CA THR A 528 9.27 11.81 -10.49
C THR A 528 10.25 12.41 -9.48
N MET A 529 11.48 12.69 -9.94
CA MET A 529 12.53 13.35 -9.18
C MET A 529 12.22 14.81 -8.83
N ASP A 530 11.16 15.42 -9.39
CA ASP A 530 10.83 16.83 -9.11
C ASP A 530 9.75 17.03 -8.04
N ALA A 531 8.79 16.11 -7.86
CA ALA A 531 7.62 16.39 -6.98
C ALA A 531 6.69 15.21 -6.64
N PHE A 532 6.56 14.21 -7.52
CA PHE A 532 5.54 13.18 -7.45
C PHE A 532 6.09 11.81 -7.83
N TYR A 533 5.44 10.73 -7.44
CA TYR A 533 5.70 9.39 -7.95
C TYR A 533 4.56 8.95 -8.86
N PHE A 534 4.87 8.33 -10.00
CA PHE A 534 3.87 7.69 -10.84
C PHE A 534 3.83 6.20 -10.52
N TYR A 535 2.77 5.75 -9.85
CA TYR A 535 2.50 4.35 -9.56
C TYR A 535 1.68 3.75 -10.70
N PRO A 536 2.29 2.99 -11.63
CA PRO A 536 1.59 2.45 -12.78
C PRO A 536 0.61 1.35 -12.36
N ASP A 537 -0.53 1.30 -13.04
CA ASP A 537 -1.41 0.14 -13.02
C ASP A 537 -0.87 -0.93 -13.99
N GLU A 538 -1.30 -2.19 -13.81
CA GLU A 538 -0.92 -3.27 -14.70
C GLU A 538 -1.45 -3.01 -16.12
N TYR A 539 -0.58 -3.08 -17.12
CA TYR A 539 -0.95 -2.89 -18.52
C TYR A 539 -1.11 -4.26 -19.19
N GLU A 540 -2.34 -4.72 -19.37
CA GLU A 540 -2.62 -6.06 -19.90
C GLU A 540 -2.62 -6.14 -21.44
N HIS A 541 -2.62 -4.99 -22.14
CA HIS A 541 -2.80 -4.90 -23.59
C HIS A 541 -1.47 -4.87 -24.36
N TYR A 542 -0.66 -5.93 -24.25
CA TYR A 542 0.53 -6.09 -25.09
C TYR A 542 0.21 -6.81 -26.41
N GLU A 543 0.93 -6.45 -27.47
CA GLU A 543 1.00 -7.26 -28.69
C GLU A 543 1.60 -8.63 -28.30
N GLU A 544 0.81 -9.70 -28.31
CA GLU A 544 1.38 -11.06 -28.25
C GLU A 544 2.28 -11.21 -29.47
N PRO A 545 3.58 -11.52 -29.31
CA PRO A 545 4.42 -11.80 -30.47
C PRO A 545 3.77 -12.97 -31.18
N THR A 546 3.23 -12.72 -32.37
CA THR A 546 2.68 -13.76 -33.24
C THR A 546 3.75 -14.84 -33.32
N GLU A 547 3.46 -16.03 -32.79
CA GLU A 547 4.31 -17.19 -32.99
C GLU A 547 4.44 -17.36 -34.49
N SER A 548 5.55 -16.88 -35.06
CA SER A 548 5.87 -17.12 -36.45
C SER A 548 6.15 -18.60 -36.54
N SER A 549 5.09 -19.35 -36.81
CA SER A 549 5.12 -20.75 -37.12
C SER A 549 6.10 -20.95 -38.27
N LYS A 550 7.08 -21.82 -38.04
CA LYS A 550 7.86 -22.53 -39.06
C LYS A 550 8.73 -21.64 -39.98
N SER A 551 10.02 -21.53 -39.65
CA SER A 551 11.04 -21.61 -40.70
C SER A 551 12.16 -22.61 -40.32
N SER A 552 12.14 -23.71 -41.06
CA SER A 552 13.20 -24.67 -41.39
C SER A 552 14.43 -24.82 -40.47
N ASN A 553 14.48 -25.99 -39.82
CA ASN A 553 15.69 -26.68 -39.34
C ASN A 553 16.71 -26.97 -40.47
N ALA A 554 17.41 -25.96 -40.99
CA ALA A 554 18.47 -26.18 -42.00
C ALA A 554 19.86 -25.68 -41.59
N GLY A 555 20.04 -25.09 -40.41
CA GLY A 555 21.35 -24.60 -39.96
C GLY A 555 22.19 -25.57 -39.12
N PHE A 556 21.61 -26.62 -38.54
CA PHE A 556 22.18 -27.25 -37.34
C PHE A 556 23.03 -28.52 -37.54
N ILE A 557 23.39 -28.93 -38.77
CA ILE A 557 24.08 -30.23 -38.98
C ILE A 557 25.52 -30.11 -39.52
N ILE A 558 26.09 -28.92 -39.77
CA ILE A 558 27.48 -28.83 -40.23
C ILE A 558 28.30 -27.90 -39.34
N ARG A 559 28.78 -28.42 -38.19
CA ARG A 559 30.00 -27.94 -37.49
C ARG A 559 30.48 -28.86 -36.35
N ALA A 560 30.11 -30.14 -36.37
CA ALA A 560 30.64 -31.16 -35.46
C ALA A 560 31.72 -32.00 -36.17
N ALA A 561 32.84 -31.39 -36.54
CA ALA A 561 34.09 -32.10 -36.85
C ALA A 561 35.18 -31.06 -37.08
N ILE A 562 35.98 -30.75 -36.05
CA ILE A 562 37.43 -30.44 -36.08
C ILE A 562 37.85 -30.02 -34.66
N GLY A 563 38.57 -30.90 -33.96
CA GLY A 563 39.78 -30.50 -33.23
C GLY A 563 39.74 -30.13 -31.74
N GLY A 564 38.62 -30.17 -31.02
CA GLY A 564 38.52 -29.63 -29.64
C GLY A 564 38.64 -30.64 -28.48
N GLY A 565 39.44 -31.70 -28.58
CA GLY A 565 39.52 -32.77 -27.57
C GLY A 565 40.11 -32.37 -26.20
N SER A 566 40.78 -31.22 -26.09
CA SER A 566 41.40 -30.74 -24.84
C SER A 566 40.63 -29.60 -24.16
N SER A 567 39.71 -28.93 -24.85
CA SER A 567 38.88 -27.85 -24.26
C SER A 567 37.62 -28.39 -23.58
N LEU A 568 37.08 -29.52 -24.06
CA LEU A 568 35.87 -30.13 -23.50
C LEU A 568 36.07 -30.70 -22.09
N LEU A 569 37.27 -31.20 -21.76
CA LEU A 569 37.51 -31.76 -20.43
C LEU A 569 37.56 -30.68 -19.34
N VAL A 570 38.11 -29.51 -19.65
CA VAL A 570 38.17 -28.37 -18.72
C VAL A 570 36.77 -27.77 -18.53
N LEU A 571 35.98 -27.66 -19.60
CA LEU A 571 34.58 -27.22 -19.51
C LEU A 571 33.70 -28.22 -18.74
N LEU A 572 33.90 -29.53 -18.89
CA LEU A 572 33.17 -30.54 -18.11
C LEU A 572 33.54 -30.52 -16.62
N LEU A 573 34.81 -30.26 -16.28
CA LEU A 573 35.23 -30.12 -14.88
C LEU A 573 34.73 -28.81 -14.25
N LEU A 574 34.74 -27.70 -14.99
CA LEU A 574 34.20 -26.42 -14.51
C LEU A 574 32.68 -26.47 -14.36
N THR A 575 31.96 -27.07 -15.31
CA THR A 575 30.50 -27.23 -15.22
C THR A 575 30.10 -28.24 -14.13
N GLY A 576 30.84 -29.34 -13.95
CA GLY A 576 30.63 -30.28 -12.86
C GLY A 576 30.89 -29.65 -11.48
N GLY A 577 31.95 -28.85 -11.36
CA GLY A 577 32.27 -28.07 -10.15
C GLY A 577 31.21 -27.02 -9.84
N CYS A 578 30.79 -26.25 -10.84
CA CYS A 578 29.70 -25.27 -10.70
C CYS A 578 28.37 -25.96 -10.36
N ALA A 579 28.03 -27.08 -10.97
CA ALA A 579 26.78 -27.80 -10.66
C ALA A 579 26.76 -28.35 -9.23
N LEU A 580 27.88 -28.90 -8.74
CA LEU A 580 28.00 -29.38 -7.36
C LEU A 580 28.00 -28.23 -6.35
N TRP A 581 28.61 -27.10 -6.68
CA TRP A 581 28.60 -25.89 -5.87
C TRP A 581 27.22 -25.23 -5.84
N LEU A 582 26.55 -25.09 -6.99
CA LEU A 582 25.18 -24.59 -7.12
C LEU A 582 24.20 -25.49 -6.39
N LYS A 583 24.35 -26.82 -6.45
CA LYS A 583 23.52 -27.75 -5.69
C LYS A 583 23.69 -27.56 -4.18
N LYS A 584 24.95 -27.50 -3.69
CA LYS A 584 25.23 -27.22 -2.27
C LYS A 584 24.74 -25.83 -1.83
N LYS A 585 24.81 -24.83 -2.72
CA LYS A 585 24.34 -23.45 -2.45
C LYS A 585 22.81 -23.38 -2.44
N ALA A 586 22.13 -24.08 -3.35
CA ALA A 586 20.68 -24.20 -3.35
C ALA A 586 20.17 -24.94 -2.10
N GLU A 587 20.86 -26.01 -1.67
CA GLU A 587 20.55 -26.70 -0.41
C GLU A 587 20.72 -25.76 0.81
N LYS A 588 21.75 -24.90 0.82
CA LYS A 588 21.91 -23.85 1.84
C LYS A 588 20.84 -22.75 1.77
N ALA A 589 20.47 -22.29 0.58
CA ALA A 589 19.49 -21.23 0.39
C ALA A 589 18.08 -21.69 0.81
N ILE A 590 17.73 -22.95 0.52
CA ILE A 590 16.47 -23.55 0.99
C ILE A 590 16.45 -23.69 2.51
N GLN A 591 17.60 -23.96 3.15
CA GLN A 591 17.70 -24.00 4.61
C GLN A 591 17.62 -22.60 5.25
N GLN A 592 18.12 -21.55 4.60
CA GLN A 592 18.08 -20.18 5.13
C GLN A 592 16.74 -19.47 4.92
N ASN A 593 15.97 -19.80 3.86
CA ASN A 593 14.65 -19.22 3.61
C ASN A 593 13.50 -19.88 4.42
N PHE A 594 13.82 -20.52 5.54
CA PHE A 594 12.79 -20.96 6.49
C PHE A 594 12.34 -19.73 7.30
N PRO A 595 11.08 -19.26 7.19
CA PRO A 595 10.63 -18.02 7.85
C PRO A 595 10.68 -18.07 9.39
N PHE A 596 10.95 -19.25 9.97
CA PHE A 596 11.09 -19.49 11.40
C PHE A 596 12.51 -19.90 11.85
N GLY A 597 13.49 -19.95 10.93
CA GLY A 597 14.84 -20.44 11.21
C GLY A 597 14.92 -21.95 11.50
N SER A 598 16.00 -22.61 11.06
CA SER A 598 16.26 -24.02 11.37
C SER A 598 17.10 -24.12 12.65
N GLY A 599 16.45 -24.22 13.81
CA GLY A 599 17.11 -24.69 15.03
C GLY A 599 17.17 -26.22 15.04
N ASP A 600 18.36 -26.78 15.26
CA ASP A 600 18.55 -28.21 15.49
C ASP A 600 17.69 -28.69 16.68
N PRO A 601 17.08 -29.90 16.65
CA PRO A 601 16.08 -30.30 17.65
C PRO A 601 16.61 -30.54 19.08
N ILE A 602 17.85 -30.16 19.40
CA ILE A 602 18.50 -30.55 20.66
C ILE A 602 18.76 -29.37 21.62
N ASP A 603 18.75 -28.12 21.15
CA ASP A 603 18.96 -26.97 22.05
C ASP A 603 17.66 -26.25 22.39
N SER A 604 17.19 -26.54 23.60
CA SER A 604 15.91 -26.14 24.19
C SER A 604 15.75 -24.64 24.50
N ASN A 605 16.27 -23.72 23.67
CA ASN A 605 16.08 -22.28 23.90
C ASN A 605 16.26 -21.34 22.68
N SER A 606 16.08 -21.83 21.44
CA SER A 606 16.20 -20.97 20.25
C SER A 606 15.08 -21.18 19.22
N GLY A 607 14.36 -20.10 18.91
CA GLY A 607 13.65 -19.84 17.64
C GLY A 607 12.29 -20.50 17.40
N ILE A 608 12.05 -21.72 17.89
CA ILE A 608 10.76 -22.41 17.73
C ILE A 608 9.99 -22.26 19.03
N PRO A 609 8.97 -21.39 19.14
CA PRO A 609 8.01 -21.52 20.23
C PRO A 609 7.47 -22.94 20.13
N GLN A 610 7.50 -23.72 21.21
CA GLN A 610 6.75 -24.97 21.29
C GLN A 610 5.28 -24.65 20.94
N LEU A 611 4.92 -24.83 19.67
CA LEU A 611 3.59 -24.56 19.13
C LEU A 611 2.64 -25.60 19.74
N LYS A 612 2.08 -25.31 20.91
CA LYS A 612 1.02 -26.13 21.49
C LYS A 612 -0.17 -26.12 20.52
N GLY A 613 -0.39 -27.22 19.81
CA GLY A 613 -1.65 -27.48 19.09
C GLY A 613 -1.57 -27.59 17.57
N THR A 614 -0.50 -27.15 16.90
CA THR A 614 -0.40 -27.22 15.42
C THR A 614 0.61 -28.28 14.97
N ARG A 615 0.18 -29.17 14.06
CA ARG A 615 1.01 -30.22 13.47
C ARG A 615 1.68 -29.74 12.18
N ARG A 616 2.97 -30.02 12.01
CA ARG A 616 3.63 -29.91 10.70
C ARG A 616 3.25 -31.11 9.82
N PHE A 617 2.74 -30.86 8.62
CA PHE A 617 2.42 -31.87 7.62
C PHE A 617 3.48 -31.91 6.52
N PHE A 618 3.75 -33.11 5.98
CA PHE A 618 4.53 -33.25 4.76
C PHE A 618 3.65 -33.01 3.52
N PHE A 619 4.23 -32.48 2.44
CA PHE A 619 3.46 -32.17 1.23
C PHE A 619 2.80 -33.43 0.64
N GLU A 620 3.52 -34.55 0.65
CA GLU A 620 3.02 -35.85 0.16
C GLU A 620 1.82 -36.36 0.97
N GLU A 621 1.78 -36.10 2.28
CA GLU A 621 0.62 -36.43 3.11
C GLU A 621 -0.62 -35.66 2.67
N LEU A 622 -0.49 -34.33 2.51
CA LEU A 622 -1.62 -33.48 2.09
C LEU A 622 -2.07 -33.77 0.67
N GLN A 623 -1.13 -34.11 -0.21
CA GLN A 623 -1.44 -34.57 -1.56
C GLN A 623 -2.27 -35.86 -1.53
N LYS A 624 -1.99 -36.79 -0.60
CA LYS A 624 -2.81 -38.00 -0.41
C LYS A 624 -4.20 -37.66 0.12
N TYR A 625 -4.30 -36.80 1.13
CA TYR A 625 -5.58 -36.45 1.79
C TYR A 625 -6.56 -35.70 0.87
N THR A 626 -6.06 -35.06 -0.19
CA THR A 626 -6.85 -34.28 -1.17
C THR A 626 -7.02 -34.97 -2.52
N ASN A 627 -6.55 -36.21 -2.67
CA ASN A 627 -6.47 -36.90 -3.96
C ASN A 627 -5.75 -36.05 -5.03
N LYS A 628 -4.51 -35.67 -4.74
CA LYS A 628 -3.65 -34.80 -5.56
C LYS A 628 -4.24 -33.40 -5.80
N PHE A 629 -4.91 -32.83 -4.82
CA PHE A 629 -5.61 -31.55 -4.94
C PHE A 629 -6.61 -31.56 -6.10
N SER A 630 -7.43 -32.62 -6.19
CA SER A 630 -8.46 -32.76 -7.23
C SER A 630 -9.41 -31.55 -7.22
N GLN A 631 -9.87 -31.13 -8.41
CA GLN A 631 -10.92 -30.11 -8.53
C GLN A 631 -12.23 -30.55 -7.86
N ASP A 632 -12.50 -31.85 -7.74
CA ASP A 632 -13.69 -32.35 -7.01
C ASP A 632 -13.67 -32.01 -5.51
N ASN A 633 -12.48 -31.71 -4.98
CA ASN A 633 -12.29 -31.29 -3.60
C ASN A 633 -12.18 -29.76 -3.46
N ASP A 634 -12.29 -28.99 -4.54
CA ASP A 634 -12.28 -27.52 -4.47
C ASP A 634 -13.55 -27.03 -3.76
N ILE A 635 -13.38 -26.42 -2.60
CA ILE A 635 -14.49 -25.89 -1.79
C ILE A 635 -14.48 -24.36 -1.74
N GLY A 636 -13.54 -23.71 -2.41
CA GLY A 636 -13.45 -22.26 -2.42
C GLY A 636 -12.11 -21.73 -2.91
N SER A 637 -12.13 -20.48 -3.36
CA SER A 637 -10.94 -19.75 -3.77
C SER A 637 -10.98 -18.31 -3.29
N GLY A 638 -9.83 -17.77 -2.88
CA GLY A 638 -9.66 -16.36 -2.47
C GLY A 638 -8.34 -15.77 -2.96
N GLY A 639 -8.02 -14.56 -2.50
CA GLY A 639 -6.79 -13.85 -2.87
C GLY A 639 -5.51 -14.61 -2.53
N TYR A 640 -5.51 -15.36 -1.43
CA TYR A 640 -4.39 -16.20 -0.99
C TYR A 640 -4.21 -17.45 -1.86
N GLY A 641 -5.31 -18.09 -2.28
CA GLY A 641 -5.27 -19.31 -3.09
C GLY A 641 -6.53 -20.15 -3.01
N LYS A 642 -6.38 -21.46 -3.25
CA LYS A 642 -7.48 -22.43 -3.31
C LYS A 642 -7.61 -23.21 -2.01
N VAL A 643 -8.83 -23.52 -1.62
CA VAL A 643 -9.15 -24.33 -0.44
C VAL A 643 -9.69 -25.67 -0.90
N TYR A 644 -9.06 -26.74 -0.44
CA TYR A 644 -9.44 -28.11 -0.76
C TYR A 644 -10.01 -28.81 0.46
N ARG A 645 -11.08 -29.60 0.27
CA ARG A 645 -11.53 -30.57 1.25
C ARG A 645 -10.56 -31.75 1.28
N GLY A 646 -10.14 -32.13 2.48
CA GLY A 646 -9.30 -33.31 2.71
C GLY A 646 -9.88 -34.21 3.79
N ILE A 647 -9.41 -35.47 3.80
CA ILE A 647 -9.77 -36.46 4.81
C ILE A 647 -8.49 -37.01 5.44
N LEU A 648 -8.32 -36.83 6.75
CA LEU A 648 -7.22 -37.41 7.51
C LEU A 648 -7.37 -38.94 7.63
N PRO A 649 -6.30 -39.69 7.96
CA PRO A 649 -6.35 -41.15 8.08
C PRO A 649 -7.38 -41.67 9.10
N ASN A 650 -7.72 -40.87 10.10
CA ASN A 650 -8.73 -41.17 11.11
C ASN A 650 -10.18 -40.88 10.66
N GLY A 651 -10.37 -40.43 9.40
CA GLY A 651 -11.67 -40.05 8.85
C GLY A 651 -12.09 -38.60 9.12
N GLN A 652 -11.31 -37.82 9.86
CA GLN A 652 -11.62 -36.43 10.16
C GLN A 652 -11.51 -35.56 8.91
N LEU A 653 -12.52 -34.73 8.66
CA LEU A 653 -12.51 -33.74 7.58
C LEU A 653 -11.64 -32.53 7.93
N ILE A 654 -10.89 -32.05 6.95
CA ILE A 654 -10.01 -30.88 7.06
C ILE A 654 -10.17 -29.97 5.84
N ALA A 655 -9.93 -28.68 6.02
CA ALA A 655 -9.86 -27.69 4.95
C ALA A 655 -8.40 -27.28 4.71
N ILE A 656 -7.92 -27.46 3.49
CA ILE A 656 -6.51 -27.26 3.12
C ILE A 656 -6.41 -26.05 2.20
N LYS A 657 -5.97 -24.91 2.75
CA LYS A 657 -5.78 -23.65 2.04
C LYS A 657 -4.36 -23.62 1.46
N ARG A 658 -4.24 -23.80 0.16
CA ARG A 658 -2.96 -23.82 -0.58
C ARG A 658 -2.74 -22.48 -1.28
N ALA A 659 -1.64 -21.82 -0.95
CA ALA A 659 -1.28 -20.54 -1.55
C ALA A 659 -1.09 -20.67 -3.06
N LYS A 660 -1.42 -19.61 -3.81
CA LYS A 660 -0.95 -19.50 -5.21
C LYS A 660 0.57 -19.35 -5.18
N LYS A 661 1.28 -20.10 -6.03
CA LYS A 661 2.76 -20.03 -6.14
C LYS A 661 3.27 -18.61 -6.43
N GLU A 662 2.42 -17.73 -6.93
CA GLU A 662 2.73 -16.36 -7.37
C GLU A 662 2.25 -15.28 -6.40
N SER A 663 1.54 -15.63 -5.31
CA SER A 663 1.04 -14.61 -4.38
C SER A 663 2.14 -14.17 -3.41
N ILE A 664 2.75 -13.01 -3.66
CA ILE A 664 3.74 -12.34 -2.78
C ILE A 664 3.18 -12.12 -1.37
N HIS A 665 1.88 -11.80 -1.30
CA HIS A 665 1.15 -11.66 -0.04
C HIS A 665 1.06 -12.98 0.74
N GLY A 666 1.17 -14.13 0.07
CA GLY A 666 1.03 -15.45 0.65
C GLY A 666 2.05 -15.74 1.75
N GLY A 667 3.31 -15.33 1.58
CA GLY A 667 4.36 -15.61 2.57
C GLY A 667 4.14 -14.90 3.90
N LEU A 668 3.81 -13.60 3.85
CA LEU A 668 3.50 -12.80 5.04
C LEU A 668 2.18 -13.26 5.69
N GLN A 669 1.17 -13.54 4.87
CA GLN A 669 -0.14 -14.02 5.32
C GLN A 669 -0.02 -15.41 5.98
N PHE A 670 0.80 -16.31 5.40
CA PHE A 670 1.13 -17.62 5.95
C PHE A 670 1.83 -17.51 7.30
N LYS A 671 2.88 -16.67 7.39
CA LYS A 671 3.60 -16.46 8.65
C LYS A 671 2.68 -15.90 9.73
N ALA A 672 1.90 -14.87 9.41
CA ALA A 672 0.95 -14.27 10.34
C ALA A 672 -0.09 -15.28 10.82
N GLU A 673 -0.72 -16.05 9.92
CA GLU A 673 -1.72 -17.06 10.31
C GLU A 673 -1.13 -18.15 11.20
N VAL A 674 0.07 -18.66 10.89
CA VAL A 674 0.74 -19.68 11.72
C VAL A 674 1.09 -19.12 13.12
N GLU A 675 1.66 -17.91 13.20
CA GLU A 675 2.06 -17.31 14.48
C GLU A 675 0.87 -16.90 15.35
N LEU A 676 -0.21 -16.39 14.73
CA LEU A 676 -1.40 -15.94 15.43
C LEU A 676 -2.26 -17.11 15.89
N LEU A 677 -2.68 -17.99 14.96
CA LEU A 677 -3.65 -19.05 15.26
C LEU A 677 -3.10 -20.13 16.17
N SER A 678 -1.77 -20.27 16.24
CA SER A 678 -1.17 -21.17 17.24
C SER A 678 -1.31 -20.67 18.68
N ARG A 679 -1.63 -19.39 18.90
CA ARG A 679 -1.82 -18.79 20.22
C ARG A 679 -3.29 -18.67 20.63
N VAL A 680 -4.21 -18.70 19.67
CA VAL A 680 -5.64 -18.50 19.92
C VAL A 680 -6.44 -19.75 19.66
N HIS A 681 -7.24 -20.15 20.64
CA HIS A 681 -8.16 -21.30 20.53
C HIS A 681 -9.49 -20.90 21.17
N HIS A 682 -10.52 -20.74 20.35
CA HIS A 682 -11.84 -20.32 20.82
C HIS A 682 -12.92 -20.95 19.94
N LYS A 683 -14.07 -21.32 20.53
CA LYS A 683 -15.13 -22.06 19.83
C LYS A 683 -15.73 -21.33 18.62
N ASN A 684 -15.68 -19.99 18.62
CA ASN A 684 -16.16 -19.13 17.54
C ASN A 684 -15.05 -18.65 16.59
N LEU A 685 -13.86 -19.27 16.62
CA LEU A 685 -12.78 -19.02 15.66
C LEU A 685 -12.48 -20.34 14.94
N VAL A 686 -12.09 -20.27 13.66
CA VAL A 686 -11.66 -21.46 12.90
C VAL A 686 -10.26 -21.86 13.36
N SER A 687 -10.13 -23.10 13.80
CA SER A 687 -8.89 -23.64 14.36
C SER A 687 -7.90 -24.03 13.26
N LEU A 688 -6.66 -23.58 13.40
CA LEU A 688 -5.54 -24.07 12.60
C LEU A 688 -5.07 -25.41 13.19
N LEU A 689 -5.21 -26.50 12.43
CA LEU A 689 -4.75 -27.84 12.82
C LEU A 689 -3.27 -28.05 12.50
N GLY A 690 -2.76 -27.33 11.51
CA GLY A 690 -1.38 -27.45 11.10
C GLY A 690 -1.02 -26.70 9.84
N PHE A 691 0.20 -26.90 9.40
CA PHE A 691 0.75 -26.24 8.22
C PHE A 691 1.75 -27.15 7.49
N CYS A 692 1.93 -26.91 6.21
CA CYS A 692 3.00 -27.48 5.41
C CYS A 692 3.79 -26.34 4.77
N PHE A 693 5.12 -26.41 4.96
CA PHE A 693 6.11 -25.55 4.34
C PHE A 693 7.24 -26.45 3.82
N GLU A 694 7.09 -26.94 2.60
CA GLU A 694 7.98 -27.90 1.95
C GLU A 694 7.98 -27.68 0.43
N ARG A 695 9.14 -27.80 -0.24
CA ARG A 695 9.24 -27.70 -1.71
C ARG A 695 8.66 -26.40 -2.32
N GLY A 696 8.72 -25.29 -1.58
CA GLY A 696 8.15 -24.00 -1.98
C GLY A 696 6.63 -23.89 -1.81
N GLU A 697 5.97 -24.93 -1.27
CA GLU A 697 4.53 -24.93 -1.01
C GLU A 697 4.24 -24.32 0.36
N GLN A 698 3.27 -23.39 0.40
CA GLN A 698 2.76 -22.76 1.61
C GLN A 698 1.29 -23.19 1.76
N ILE A 699 1.03 -24.06 2.74
CA ILE A 699 -0.28 -24.68 2.90
C ILE A 699 -0.69 -24.64 4.36
N LEU A 700 -1.90 -24.15 4.61
CA LEU A 700 -2.51 -24.12 5.94
C LEU A 700 -3.62 -25.17 6.01
N VAL A 701 -3.67 -25.90 7.12
CA VAL A 701 -4.63 -26.97 7.36
C VAL A 701 -5.53 -26.56 8.51
N TYR A 702 -6.80 -26.32 8.21
CA TYR A 702 -7.82 -25.92 9.17
C TYR A 702 -8.79 -27.06 9.45
N GLU A 703 -9.55 -26.93 10.53
CA GLU A 703 -10.78 -27.70 10.69
C GLU A 703 -11.73 -27.43 9.50
N TYR A 704 -12.46 -28.46 9.06
CA TYR A 704 -13.49 -28.30 8.05
C TYR A 704 -14.81 -27.85 8.69
N VAL A 705 -15.36 -26.75 8.19
CA VAL A 705 -16.61 -26.17 8.68
C VAL A 705 -17.67 -26.35 7.58
N SER A 706 -18.72 -27.13 7.87
CA SER A 706 -19.51 -27.85 6.86
C SER A 706 -20.56 -27.02 6.11
N ASN A 707 -21.12 -25.98 6.71
CA ASN A 707 -22.24 -25.22 6.15
C ASN A 707 -21.81 -24.00 5.31
N GLY A 708 -20.51 -23.88 5.00
CA GLY A 708 -19.99 -22.84 4.12
C GLY A 708 -20.01 -21.44 4.75
N THR A 709 -20.03 -20.41 3.90
CA THR A 709 -19.94 -19.01 4.35
C THR A 709 -21.29 -18.42 4.74
N LEU A 710 -21.28 -17.50 5.70
CA LEU A 710 -22.46 -16.72 6.08
C LEU A 710 -23.00 -15.91 4.90
N LYS A 711 -22.13 -15.38 4.04
CA LYS A 711 -22.52 -14.67 2.81
C LYS A 711 -23.44 -15.50 1.93
N ASP A 712 -23.12 -16.78 1.72
CA ASP A 712 -23.93 -17.67 0.88
C ASP A 712 -25.26 -18.03 1.55
N ALA A 713 -25.28 -18.14 2.89
CA ALA A 713 -26.49 -18.35 3.66
C ALA A 713 -27.46 -17.16 3.61
N ILE A 714 -26.94 -15.93 3.74
CA ILE A 714 -27.75 -14.71 3.72
C ILE A 714 -28.23 -14.37 2.29
N LEU A 715 -27.36 -14.47 1.28
CA LEU A 715 -27.73 -14.15 -0.11
C LEU A 715 -28.60 -15.23 -0.77
N GLY A 716 -28.88 -16.34 -0.08
CA GLY A 716 -29.71 -17.44 -0.58
C GLY A 716 -29.02 -18.33 -1.61
N ASN A 717 -27.68 -18.30 -1.67
CA ASN A 717 -26.89 -19.21 -2.50
C ASN A 717 -26.76 -20.61 -1.85
N SER A 718 -27.03 -20.70 -0.55
CA SER A 718 -27.06 -21.97 0.19
C SER A 718 -28.50 -22.48 0.41
N VAL A 719 -28.63 -23.75 0.75
CA VAL A 719 -29.91 -24.36 1.15
C VAL A 719 -30.39 -23.84 2.52
N ILE A 720 -29.48 -23.27 3.32
CA ILE A 720 -29.77 -22.80 4.67
C ILE A 720 -30.57 -21.50 4.60
N ARG A 721 -31.66 -21.45 5.37
CA ARG A 721 -32.46 -20.24 5.61
C ARG A 721 -32.25 -19.78 7.05
N LEU A 722 -31.92 -18.51 7.21
CA LEU A 722 -31.64 -17.91 8.52
C LEU A 722 -32.82 -17.03 8.93
N ASP A 723 -33.62 -17.53 9.88
CA ASP A 723 -34.63 -16.71 10.58
C ASP A 723 -33.97 -15.69 11.53
N TRP A 724 -34.76 -14.79 12.10
CA TRP A 724 -34.28 -13.77 13.01
C TRP A 724 -33.46 -14.32 14.18
N THR A 725 -33.98 -15.36 14.83
CA THR A 725 -33.35 -16.02 15.98
C THR A 725 -31.95 -16.54 15.64
N ARG A 726 -31.80 -17.22 14.50
CA ARG A 726 -30.51 -17.74 14.05
C ARG A 726 -29.54 -16.62 13.70
N ARG A 727 -30.02 -15.52 13.10
CA ARG A 727 -29.18 -14.35 12.81
C ARG A 727 -28.66 -13.67 14.08
N LEU A 728 -29.49 -13.55 15.12
CA LEU A 728 -29.05 -13.05 16.42
C LEU A 728 -27.97 -13.97 17.05
N LYS A 729 -28.16 -15.29 16.99
CA LYS A 729 -27.18 -16.25 17.49
C LYS A 729 -25.84 -16.15 16.73
N ILE A 730 -25.90 -16.05 15.40
CA ILE A 730 -24.72 -15.86 14.54
C ILE A 730 -24.01 -14.55 14.89
N ALA A 731 -24.75 -13.45 15.05
CA ALA A 731 -24.19 -12.16 15.44
C ALA A 731 -23.47 -12.25 16.79
N LEU A 732 -24.06 -12.93 17.78
CA LEU A 732 -23.46 -13.16 19.09
C LEU A 732 -22.18 -14.01 19.01
N ASP A 733 -22.21 -15.10 18.23
CA ASP A 733 -21.06 -15.99 18.05
C ASP A 733 -19.86 -15.25 17.45
N ILE A 734 -20.08 -14.45 16.41
CA ILE A 734 -19.04 -13.61 15.79
C ILE A 734 -18.52 -12.59 16.81
N ALA A 735 -19.42 -11.93 17.56
CA ALA A 735 -19.05 -10.94 18.55
C ALA A 735 -18.17 -11.53 19.67
N ARG A 736 -18.50 -12.73 20.15
CA ARG A 736 -17.68 -13.46 21.14
C ARG A 736 -16.31 -13.86 20.59
N GLY A 737 -16.24 -14.25 19.32
CA GLY A 737 -14.97 -14.51 18.63
C GLY A 737 -14.08 -13.27 18.61
N LEU A 738 -14.63 -12.12 18.22
CA LEU A 738 -13.90 -10.85 18.19
C LEU A 738 -13.52 -10.33 19.58
N ASP A 739 -14.44 -10.41 20.55
CA ASP A 739 -14.16 -10.03 21.95
C ASP A 739 -13.01 -10.85 22.55
N TYR A 740 -12.95 -12.14 22.23
CA TYR A 740 -11.81 -12.98 22.61
C TYR A 740 -10.49 -12.46 22.01
N LEU A 741 -10.48 -12.07 20.73
CA LEU A 741 -9.28 -11.53 20.08
C LEU A 741 -8.86 -10.17 20.65
N HIS A 742 -9.82 -9.29 20.95
CA HIS A 742 -9.53 -7.94 21.44
C HIS A 742 -9.13 -7.91 22.92
N GLN A 743 -9.80 -8.68 23.77
CA GLN A 743 -9.64 -8.57 25.23
C GLN A 743 -8.94 -9.76 25.90
N HIS A 744 -8.96 -10.94 25.27
CA HIS A 744 -8.48 -12.17 25.91
C HIS A 744 -7.21 -12.74 25.27
N ALA A 745 -6.92 -12.40 24.00
CA ALA A 745 -5.64 -12.66 23.39
C ALA A 745 -4.58 -11.70 23.93
N HIS A 746 -3.36 -12.21 24.17
CA HIS A 746 -2.25 -11.43 24.70
C HIS A 746 -0.99 -11.64 23.85
N PRO A 747 -0.53 -10.62 23.10
CA PRO A 747 -1.16 -9.30 22.89
C PRO A 747 -2.53 -9.38 22.19
N ALA A 748 -3.33 -8.32 22.30
CA ALA A 748 -4.62 -8.20 21.61
C ALA A 748 -4.44 -8.32 20.09
N ILE A 749 -5.42 -8.93 19.42
CA ILE A 749 -5.38 -9.24 17.99
C ILE A 749 -6.53 -8.52 17.29
N ILE A 750 -6.20 -7.70 16.29
CA ILE A 750 -7.15 -7.06 15.40
C ILE A 750 -7.22 -7.89 14.11
N HIS A 751 -8.41 -8.35 13.72
CA HIS A 751 -8.59 -9.23 12.58
C HIS A 751 -8.44 -8.51 11.24
N ARG A 752 -8.95 -7.27 11.14
CA ARG A 752 -8.79 -6.33 10.01
C ARG A 752 -9.50 -6.70 8.70
N ASP A 753 -10.16 -7.84 8.61
CA ASP A 753 -10.89 -8.27 7.41
C ASP A 753 -12.17 -9.03 7.76
N ILE A 754 -12.95 -8.46 8.68
CA ILE A 754 -14.26 -8.98 9.06
C ILE A 754 -15.26 -8.69 7.95
N LYS A 755 -15.85 -9.76 7.41
CA LYS A 755 -16.85 -9.74 6.34
C LYS A 755 -17.65 -11.04 6.31
N SER A 756 -18.85 -11.01 5.75
CA SER A 756 -19.74 -12.19 5.70
C SER A 756 -19.14 -13.41 4.99
N SER A 757 -18.18 -13.24 4.07
CA SER A 757 -17.47 -14.36 3.43
C SER A 757 -16.39 -15.01 4.30
N ASN A 758 -15.92 -14.32 5.34
CA ASN A 758 -14.93 -14.80 6.29
C ASN A 758 -15.56 -15.38 7.56
N ILE A 759 -16.90 -15.49 7.60
CA ILE A 759 -17.62 -16.19 8.66
C ILE A 759 -18.09 -17.52 8.11
N LEU A 760 -17.71 -18.62 8.76
CA LEU A 760 -18.15 -19.97 8.41
C LEU A 760 -19.19 -20.48 9.41
N LEU A 761 -20.10 -21.33 8.94
CA LEU A 761 -21.14 -21.93 9.76
C LEU A 761 -20.87 -23.44 9.96
N ASP A 762 -20.87 -23.90 11.20
CA ASP A 762 -20.74 -25.34 11.50
C ASP A 762 -22.08 -26.09 11.32
N GLU A 763 -22.08 -27.40 11.59
CA GLU A 763 -23.26 -28.28 11.47
C GLU A 763 -24.45 -27.80 12.33
N CYS A 764 -24.17 -27.14 13.44
CA CYS A 764 -25.16 -26.58 14.37
C CYS A 764 -25.54 -25.13 14.04
N LEU A 765 -25.04 -24.59 12.93
CA LEU A 765 -25.16 -23.20 12.50
C LEU A 765 -24.59 -22.20 13.51
N ASN A 766 -23.57 -22.61 14.27
CA ASN A 766 -22.76 -21.67 15.04
C ASN A 766 -21.77 -20.97 14.11
N ALA A 767 -21.51 -19.70 14.38
CA ALA A 767 -20.59 -18.91 13.57
C ALA A 767 -19.15 -19.04 14.05
N LYS A 768 -18.23 -19.18 13.10
CA LYS A 768 -16.79 -19.17 13.32
C LYS A 768 -16.11 -18.14 12.42
N VAL A 769 -15.32 -17.25 13.02
CA VAL A 769 -14.50 -16.28 12.29
C VAL A 769 -13.30 -16.99 11.68
N ALA A 770 -13.05 -16.76 10.39
CA ALA A 770 -12.00 -17.38 9.58
C ALA A 770 -11.13 -16.34 8.86
N ASP A 771 -10.02 -16.80 8.28
CA ASP A 771 -9.08 -16.02 7.46
C ASP A 771 -8.35 -14.90 8.21
N PHE A 772 -7.38 -15.30 9.04
CA PHE A 772 -6.60 -14.40 9.92
C PHE A 772 -5.40 -13.79 9.21
N GLY A 773 -5.37 -13.88 7.89
CA GLY A 773 -4.21 -13.50 7.12
C GLY A 773 -3.84 -12.02 7.17
N LEU A 774 -4.82 -11.14 7.40
CA LEU A 774 -4.59 -9.70 7.51
C LEU A 774 -4.46 -9.22 8.96
N SER A 775 -4.60 -10.15 9.91
CA SER A 775 -4.65 -9.85 11.34
C SER A 775 -3.33 -9.26 11.84
N LYS A 776 -3.43 -8.41 12.87
CA LYS A 776 -2.30 -7.74 13.50
C LYS A 776 -2.41 -7.77 15.02
N MET A 777 -1.27 -7.92 15.69
CA MET A 777 -1.16 -7.77 17.14
C MET A 777 -1.00 -6.30 17.50
N VAL A 778 -1.63 -5.87 18.60
CA VAL A 778 -1.42 -4.56 19.22
C VAL A 778 -0.28 -4.69 20.23
N ASP A 779 0.81 -3.97 20.03
CA ASP A 779 1.95 -4.02 20.95
C ASP A 779 1.55 -3.53 22.36
N PHE A 780 2.18 -4.09 23.39
CA PHE A 780 1.93 -3.67 24.78
C PHE A 780 2.15 -2.16 24.96
N GLY A 781 1.14 -1.48 25.52
CA GLY A 781 1.19 -0.06 25.84
C GLY A 781 0.87 0.89 24.68
N LYS A 782 0.43 0.38 23.52
CA LYS A 782 -0.05 1.21 22.39
C LYS A 782 -1.57 1.12 22.27
N ASP A 783 -2.22 2.25 22.05
CA ASP A 783 -3.67 2.32 21.81
C ASP A 783 -4.06 2.03 20.34
N HIS A 784 -3.08 1.97 19.44
CA HIS A 784 -3.27 1.72 18.01
C HIS A 784 -2.04 1.10 17.34
N VAL A 785 -2.25 0.55 16.14
CA VAL A 785 -1.22 -0.01 15.25
C VAL A 785 -1.22 0.79 13.95
N THR A 786 -0.18 1.60 13.71
CA THR A 786 -0.03 2.28 12.40
C THR A 786 0.42 1.29 11.34
N THR A 787 -0.40 1.06 10.31
CA THR A 787 -0.13 0.06 9.27
C THR A 787 -0.91 0.33 7.99
N GLN A 788 -0.29 0.05 6.82
CA GLN A 788 -0.89 0.22 5.48
C GLN A 788 -2.34 -0.23 5.44
N VAL A 789 -3.26 0.56 4.90
CA VAL A 789 -4.67 0.17 4.86
C VAL A 789 -4.89 -1.15 4.12
N LYS A 790 -5.40 -2.16 4.82
CA LYS A 790 -5.81 -3.46 4.28
C LYS A 790 -7.18 -3.83 4.83
N GLY A 791 -7.96 -4.53 4.03
CA GLY A 791 -9.33 -4.94 4.34
C GLY A 791 -10.19 -4.92 3.09
N THR A 792 -11.46 -5.29 3.23
CA THR A 792 -12.39 -5.37 2.10
C THR A 792 -13.22 -4.10 1.97
N MET A 793 -13.23 -3.51 0.78
CA MET A 793 -14.03 -2.33 0.47
C MET A 793 -15.52 -2.57 0.80
N GLY A 794 -16.13 -1.62 1.52
CA GLY A 794 -17.47 -1.73 2.07
C GLY A 794 -17.55 -2.17 3.53
N TYR A 795 -16.50 -2.81 4.08
CA TYR A 795 -16.39 -3.10 5.53
C TYR A 795 -15.36 -2.21 6.22
N LEU A 796 -14.54 -1.53 5.43
CA LEU A 796 -13.37 -0.81 5.90
C LEU A 796 -13.76 0.39 6.78
N ASP A 797 -13.19 0.43 7.99
CA ASP A 797 -13.29 1.56 8.90
C ASP A 797 -12.80 2.85 8.22
N PRO A 798 -13.66 3.89 8.08
CA PRO A 798 -13.30 5.16 7.46
C PRO A 798 -12.15 5.87 8.18
N GLU A 799 -12.13 5.85 9.51
CA GLU A 799 -11.07 6.51 10.28
C GLU A 799 -9.76 5.75 10.14
N TYR A 800 -9.78 4.42 10.09
CA TYR A 800 -8.59 3.63 9.73
C TYR A 800 -8.13 3.90 8.31
N TYR A 801 -9.05 3.96 7.34
CA TYR A 801 -8.74 4.28 5.95
C TYR A 801 -8.06 5.64 5.81
N THR A 802 -8.57 6.65 6.53
CA THR A 802 -8.05 8.01 6.47
C THR A 802 -6.79 8.21 7.31
N SER A 803 -6.74 7.69 8.53
CA SER A 803 -5.65 7.96 9.48
C SER A 803 -4.54 6.91 9.45
N GLN A 804 -4.76 5.75 8.81
CA GLN A 804 -3.87 4.57 8.80
C GLN A 804 -3.53 4.00 10.19
N GLN A 805 -4.25 4.43 11.23
CA GLN A 805 -4.15 3.88 12.58
C GLN A 805 -5.21 2.80 12.76
N LEU A 806 -4.77 1.56 12.83
CA LEU A 806 -5.64 0.40 13.06
C LEU A 806 -5.84 0.21 14.56
N THR A 807 -7.09 0.07 15.01
CA THR A 807 -7.42 -0.28 16.40
C THR A 807 -8.45 -1.40 16.43
N GLU A 808 -8.74 -1.96 17.60
CA GLU A 808 -9.86 -2.90 17.76
C GLU A 808 -11.20 -2.32 17.28
N LYS A 809 -11.37 -0.99 17.32
CA LYS A 809 -12.58 -0.30 16.84
C LYS A 809 -12.76 -0.37 15.32
N SER A 810 -11.72 -0.73 14.57
CA SER A 810 -11.83 -0.97 13.14
C SER A 810 -12.54 -2.30 12.83
N ASP A 811 -12.32 -3.33 13.66
CA ASP A 811 -13.10 -4.57 13.59
C ASP A 811 -14.55 -4.33 14.02
N VAL A 812 -14.79 -3.45 15.01
CA VAL A 812 -16.14 -3.05 15.44
C VAL A 812 -16.91 -2.42 14.27
N TYR A 813 -16.29 -1.53 13.50
CA TYR A 813 -16.93 -0.95 12.31
C TYR A 813 -17.28 -2.01 11.28
N SER A 814 -16.32 -2.88 10.94
CA SER A 814 -16.50 -3.98 10.00
C SER A 814 -17.62 -4.94 10.45
N TYR A 815 -17.71 -5.19 11.76
CA TYR A 815 -18.77 -5.97 12.39
C TYR A 815 -20.14 -5.28 12.28
N GLY A 816 -20.21 -3.96 12.48
CA GLY A 816 -21.43 -3.18 12.30
C GLY A 816 -21.98 -3.26 10.88
N VAL A 817 -21.11 -3.22 9.86
CA VAL A 817 -21.52 -3.46 8.46
C VAL A 817 -22.09 -4.87 8.28
N LEU A 818 -21.45 -5.88 8.88
CA LEU A 818 -21.93 -7.26 8.85
C LEU A 818 -23.31 -7.42 9.52
N MET A 819 -23.58 -6.69 10.61
CA MET A 819 -24.91 -6.65 11.23
C MET A 819 -25.96 -6.09 10.27
N LEU A 820 -25.63 -5.08 9.46
CA LEU A 820 -26.55 -4.56 8.45
C LEU A 820 -26.79 -5.56 7.32
N GLU A 821 -25.77 -6.31 6.90
CA GLU A 821 -25.97 -7.43 5.96
C GLU A 821 -26.92 -8.49 6.55
N LEU A 822 -26.78 -8.82 7.84
CA LEU A 822 -27.64 -9.79 8.52
C LEU A 822 -29.12 -9.38 8.46
N ILE A 823 -29.48 -8.11 8.52
CA ILE A 823 -30.90 -7.72 8.48
C ILE A 823 -31.44 -7.45 7.07
N THR A 824 -30.57 -7.09 6.11
CA THR A 824 -31.01 -6.69 4.76
C THR A 824 -30.80 -7.76 3.69
N ALA A 825 -29.91 -8.72 3.93
CA ALA A 825 -29.39 -9.64 2.91
C ALA A 825 -28.89 -8.96 1.63
N LYS A 826 -28.33 -7.76 1.77
CA LYS A 826 -27.71 -7.01 0.69
C LYS A 826 -26.20 -6.99 0.86
N ARG A 827 -25.50 -6.82 -0.25
CA ARG A 827 -24.05 -6.59 -0.23
C ARG A 827 -23.78 -5.20 0.38
N PRO A 828 -22.64 -4.99 1.07
CA PRO A 828 -22.34 -3.69 1.65
C PRO A 828 -22.32 -2.57 0.62
N ILE A 829 -21.84 -2.85 -0.58
CA ILE A 829 -21.88 -1.93 -1.72
C ILE A 829 -22.62 -2.62 -2.86
N GLU A 830 -23.74 -2.03 -3.28
CA GLU A 830 -24.54 -2.51 -4.42
C GLU A 830 -24.96 -1.33 -5.29
N ARG A 831 -24.61 -1.37 -6.58
CA ARG A 831 -24.93 -0.31 -7.57
C ARG A 831 -24.54 1.10 -7.07
N GLY A 832 -23.35 1.21 -6.46
CA GLY A 832 -22.81 2.46 -5.90
C GLY A 832 -23.44 2.92 -4.58
N LYS A 833 -24.47 2.22 -4.08
CA LYS A 833 -25.09 2.52 -2.79
C LYS A 833 -24.39 1.75 -1.69
N TYR A 834 -23.96 2.49 -0.65
CA TYR A 834 -23.37 1.90 0.54
C TYR A 834 -24.43 1.61 1.59
N ILE A 835 -24.48 0.38 2.09
CA ILE A 835 -25.53 -0.13 2.99
C ILE A 835 -25.70 0.75 4.23
N VAL A 836 -24.61 1.21 4.85
CA VAL A 836 -24.66 2.08 6.04
C VAL A 836 -25.42 3.37 5.73
N LYS A 837 -25.15 4.00 4.58
CA LYS A 837 -25.84 5.23 4.15
C LYS A 837 -27.30 4.97 3.81
N VAL A 838 -27.61 3.83 3.18
CA VAL A 838 -28.99 3.45 2.84
C VAL A 838 -29.81 3.24 4.12
N VAL A 839 -29.31 2.43 5.06
CA VAL A 839 -30.00 2.17 6.32
C VAL A 839 -30.14 3.47 7.13
N ARG A 840 -29.08 4.26 7.28
CA ARG A 840 -29.12 5.55 8.00
C ARG A 840 -30.17 6.51 7.46
N LYS A 841 -30.40 6.52 6.13
CA LYS A 841 -31.41 7.35 5.47
C LYS A 841 -32.84 6.83 5.66
N GLU A 842 -33.03 5.51 5.68
CA GLU A 842 -34.36 4.89 5.79
C GLU A 842 -34.84 4.76 7.25
N ILE A 843 -33.94 4.81 8.25
CA ILE A 843 -34.30 4.78 9.67
C ILE A 843 -35.23 5.94 10.01
N ASP A 844 -36.44 5.60 10.46
CA ASP A 844 -37.41 6.51 11.07
C ASP A 844 -37.82 5.93 12.42
N LYS A 845 -37.20 6.43 13.50
CA LYS A 845 -37.43 5.93 14.87
C LYS A 845 -38.86 6.10 15.38
N THR A 846 -39.72 6.81 14.66
CA THR A 846 -41.14 6.98 15.01
C THR A 846 -42.04 5.87 14.48
N LYS A 847 -41.52 5.03 13.57
CA LYS A 847 -42.23 3.91 12.95
C LYS A 847 -41.80 2.58 13.56
N ASP A 848 -42.71 1.61 13.50
CA ASP A 848 -42.43 0.21 13.85
C ASP A 848 -41.26 -0.32 13.01
N LEU A 849 -40.36 -1.09 13.63
CA LEU A 849 -39.14 -1.62 12.99
C LEU A 849 -38.28 -0.52 12.34
N TYR A 850 -38.38 0.71 12.83
CA TYR A 850 -37.75 1.93 12.29
C TYR A 850 -38.07 2.23 10.81
N GLY A 851 -39.20 1.75 10.28
CA GLY A 851 -39.59 1.98 8.89
C GLY A 851 -38.75 1.22 7.86
N LEU A 852 -38.02 0.19 8.29
CA LEU A 852 -37.07 -0.55 7.46
C LEU A 852 -37.70 -1.69 6.66
N GLU A 853 -39.02 -1.86 6.66
CA GLU A 853 -39.72 -3.03 6.10
C GLU A 853 -39.40 -3.26 4.62
N LYS A 854 -39.11 -2.18 3.88
CA LYS A 854 -38.76 -2.23 2.44
C LYS A 854 -37.36 -2.75 2.16
N ILE A 855 -36.46 -2.70 3.14
CA ILE A 855 -35.06 -3.10 2.98
C ILE A 855 -34.66 -4.33 3.77
N LEU A 856 -35.48 -4.73 4.75
CA LEU A 856 -35.31 -5.97 5.50
C LEU A 856 -35.39 -7.18 4.57
N ASP A 857 -34.56 -8.18 4.86
CA ASP A 857 -34.61 -9.48 4.21
C ASP A 857 -35.96 -10.14 4.52
N PRO A 858 -36.80 -10.46 3.52
CA PRO A 858 -38.09 -11.11 3.75
C PRO A 858 -38.00 -12.43 4.52
N THR A 859 -36.86 -13.12 4.47
CA THR A 859 -36.66 -14.40 5.15
C THR A 859 -36.42 -14.28 6.65
N ILE A 860 -36.13 -13.07 7.16
CA ILE A 860 -35.92 -12.83 8.60
C ILE A 860 -37.19 -13.05 9.42
N GLY A 861 -38.36 -12.79 8.80
CA GLY A 861 -39.68 -12.77 9.45
C GLY A 861 -40.56 -13.97 9.14
N LEU A 862 -40.01 -15.10 8.68
CA LEU A 862 -40.75 -16.36 8.48
C LEU A 862 -41.28 -16.90 9.83
N GLY A 863 -42.39 -16.34 10.31
CA GLY A 863 -43.17 -16.88 11.44
C GLY A 863 -42.90 -16.28 12.83
N SER A 864 -42.08 -15.24 12.97
CA SER A 864 -41.74 -14.63 14.27
C SER A 864 -41.91 -13.12 14.31
N THR A 865 -42.29 -12.58 15.47
CA THR A 865 -42.14 -11.15 15.77
C THR A 865 -40.65 -10.81 15.86
N LEU A 866 -40.20 -9.77 15.16
CA LEU A 866 -38.79 -9.33 15.13
C LEU A 866 -38.41 -8.56 16.40
N LYS A 867 -38.66 -9.18 17.55
CA LYS A 867 -38.38 -8.60 18.87
C LYS A 867 -36.91 -8.24 18.99
N GLY A 868 -36.65 -7.01 19.42
CA GLY A 868 -35.30 -6.47 19.59
C GLY A 868 -34.60 -6.05 18.30
N LEU A 869 -35.29 -6.07 17.14
CA LEU A 869 -34.70 -5.58 15.88
C LEU A 869 -34.25 -4.12 15.98
N GLU A 870 -35.06 -3.25 16.59
CA GLU A 870 -34.76 -1.83 16.75
C GLU A 870 -33.47 -1.61 17.56
N MET A 871 -33.30 -2.37 18.65
CA MET A 871 -32.07 -2.35 19.46
C MET A 871 -30.86 -2.91 18.69
N PHE A 872 -31.07 -3.96 17.89
CA PHE A 872 -30.03 -4.51 17.02
C PHE A 872 -29.59 -3.50 15.96
N VAL A 873 -30.53 -2.76 15.37
CA VAL A 873 -30.26 -1.67 14.42
C VAL A 873 -29.52 -0.53 15.11
N ASP A 874 -29.96 -0.09 16.30
CA ASP A 874 -29.27 0.95 17.06
C ASP A 874 -27.82 0.54 17.40
N LEU A 875 -27.60 -0.72 17.77
CA LEU A 875 -26.26 -1.24 18.02
C LEU A 875 -25.42 -1.28 16.74
N ALA A 876 -25.97 -1.77 15.63
CA ALA A 876 -25.29 -1.78 14.34
C ALA A 876 -24.88 -0.36 13.91
N MET A 877 -25.79 0.61 14.07
CA MET A 877 -25.53 2.02 13.75
C MET A 877 -24.46 2.64 14.65
N LYS A 878 -24.43 2.33 15.95
CA LYS A 878 -23.34 2.73 16.85
C LYS A 878 -21.99 2.12 16.46
N CYS A 879 -21.98 0.88 15.96
CA CYS A 879 -20.74 0.25 15.50
C CYS A 879 -20.15 0.92 14.25
N VAL A 880 -21.01 1.42 13.35
CA VAL A 880 -20.62 2.08 12.09
C VAL A 880 -20.58 3.60 12.17
N GLU A 881 -20.44 4.17 13.37
CA GLU A 881 -20.15 5.60 13.52
C GLU A 881 -18.79 5.94 12.92
N ASP A 882 -18.67 7.10 12.29
CA ASP A 882 -17.45 7.46 11.57
C ASP A 882 -16.27 7.67 12.56
N SER A 883 -16.56 8.19 13.75
CA SER A 883 -15.61 8.47 14.84
C SER A 883 -15.44 7.26 15.78
N ARG A 884 -14.20 6.79 15.99
CA ARG A 884 -13.85 5.59 16.79
C ARG A 884 -14.24 5.68 18.28
N PRO A 885 -14.08 6.81 18.99
CA PRO A 885 -14.54 6.93 20.37
C PRO A 885 -16.04 6.68 20.55
N ASP A 886 -16.86 6.96 19.53
CA ASP A 886 -18.32 6.81 19.58
C ASP A 886 -18.78 5.36 19.36
N ARG A 887 -17.87 4.49 18.90
CA ARG A 887 -18.15 3.06 18.70
C ARG A 887 -18.03 2.30 20.03
N PRO A 888 -18.86 1.28 20.28
CA PRO A 888 -18.72 0.42 21.46
C PRO A 888 -17.44 -0.44 21.41
N THR A 889 -17.08 -1.09 22.51
CA THR A 889 -16.14 -2.23 22.48
C THR A 889 -16.86 -3.51 22.08
N MET A 890 -16.15 -4.53 21.59
CA MET A 890 -16.79 -5.81 21.27
C MET A 890 -17.41 -6.49 22.50
N ASN A 891 -16.90 -6.23 23.71
CA ASN A 891 -17.51 -6.69 24.94
C ASN A 891 -18.89 -6.05 25.20
N ASP A 892 -19.01 -4.74 24.95
CA ASP A 892 -20.29 -4.03 25.04
C ASP A 892 -21.27 -4.55 23.98
N VAL A 893 -20.78 -4.81 22.76
CA VAL A 893 -21.57 -5.43 21.68
C VAL A 893 -22.09 -6.81 22.09
N VAL A 894 -21.25 -7.67 22.69
CA VAL A 894 -21.68 -8.99 23.19
C VAL A 894 -22.80 -8.85 24.22
N LYS A 895 -22.65 -7.97 25.22
CA LYS A 895 -23.67 -7.73 26.25
C LYS A 895 -24.99 -7.24 25.66
N GLU A 896 -24.92 -6.31 24.69
CA GLU A 896 -26.11 -5.74 24.07
C GLU A 896 -26.85 -6.78 23.21
N ILE A 897 -26.14 -7.65 22.48
CA ILE A 897 -26.77 -8.73 21.71
C ILE A 897 -27.37 -9.79 22.63
N GLU A 898 -26.73 -10.12 23.75
CA GLU A 898 -27.32 -11.00 24.77
C GLU A 898 -28.62 -10.41 25.33
N ASN A 899 -28.67 -9.10 25.55
CA ASN A 899 -29.90 -8.40 25.95
C ASN A 899 -30.99 -8.48 24.87
N VAL A 900 -30.64 -8.27 23.61
CA VAL A 900 -31.56 -8.42 22.46
C VAL A 900 -32.10 -9.84 22.37
N LEU A 901 -31.27 -10.87 22.57
CA LEU A 901 -31.68 -12.28 22.60
C LEU A 901 -32.64 -12.58 23.76
N LEU A 902 -32.37 -12.05 24.95
CA LEU A 902 -33.25 -12.19 26.11
C LEU A 902 -34.63 -11.57 25.85
N LEU A 903 -34.68 -10.38 25.24
CA LEU A 903 -35.92 -9.71 24.84
C LEU A 903 -36.66 -10.46 23.72
N ALA A 904 -35.94 -11.12 22.83
CA ALA A 904 -36.51 -12.02 21.83
C ALA A 904 -37.05 -13.34 22.43
N GLY A 905 -36.86 -13.58 23.73
CA GLY A 905 -37.33 -14.78 24.43
C GLY A 905 -36.38 -15.97 24.35
N LEU A 906 -35.11 -15.74 24.01
CA LEU A 906 -34.09 -16.77 23.83
C LEU A 906 -33.14 -16.76 25.03
N ASN A 907 -33.11 -17.85 25.80
CA ASN A 907 -32.19 -17.99 26.93
C ASN A 907 -30.80 -18.46 26.46
N CYS A 908 -29.76 -17.65 26.72
CA CYS A 908 -28.36 -17.98 26.41
C CYS A 908 -27.83 -19.24 27.12
N SER A 909 -28.43 -19.65 28.25
CA SER A 909 -27.93 -20.73 29.10
C SER A 909 -28.44 -22.13 28.73
N THR A 910 -29.16 -22.29 27.62
CA THR A 910 -29.50 -23.61 27.09
C THR A 910 -28.45 -24.11 26.11
N GLU A 911 -27.28 -24.49 26.63
CA GLU A 911 -26.47 -25.56 26.01
C GLU A 911 -27.25 -26.87 26.14
N SER A 912 -28.37 -26.97 25.40
CA SER A 912 -29.24 -28.12 25.44
C SER A 912 -28.68 -29.20 24.53
N ASN A 913 -28.15 -30.24 25.18
CA ASN A 913 -27.99 -31.56 24.61
C ASN A 913 -29.19 -31.95 23.74
N SER A 914 -28.91 -32.36 22.51
CA SER A 914 -29.68 -33.31 21.71
C SER A 914 -31.21 -33.14 21.74
N SER A 915 -31.76 -32.34 20.83
CA SER A 915 -33.02 -32.73 20.20
C SER A 915 -32.67 -33.38 18.86
N ARG A 916 -32.76 -34.72 18.86
CA ARG A 916 -32.82 -35.53 17.63
C ARG A 916 -33.89 -34.89 16.74
N TYR A 917 -33.50 -34.33 15.61
CA TYR A 917 -34.45 -34.11 14.53
C TYR A 917 -34.61 -35.44 13.84
N ASP A 918 -35.81 -36.00 14.01
CA ASP A 918 -36.28 -37.17 13.29
C ASP A 918 -36.04 -36.96 11.79
N GLU A 919 -35.32 -37.91 11.19
CA GLU A 919 -35.24 -38.08 9.75
C GLU A 919 -36.67 -38.17 9.20
N VAL A 920 -37.18 -37.09 8.63
CA VAL A 920 -38.32 -37.16 7.72
C VAL A 920 -37.79 -37.81 6.45
N SER A 921 -37.88 -39.13 6.48
CA SER A 921 -37.68 -40.06 5.38
C SER A 921 -38.57 -39.67 4.20
N VAL A 922 -38.03 -38.87 3.29
CA VAL A 922 -38.60 -38.74 1.94
C VAL A 922 -38.24 -40.04 1.21
N GLN A 923 -39.21 -40.95 1.16
CA GLN A 923 -39.17 -42.19 0.38
C GLN A 923 -38.85 -41.87 -1.10
N PHE A 924 -37.59 -42.01 -1.48
CA PHE A 924 -37.25 -42.33 -2.86
C PHE A 924 -37.41 -43.84 -3.03
N SER A 925 -38.54 -44.25 -3.61
CA SER A 925 -38.76 -45.63 -4.05
C SER A 925 -37.84 -45.90 -5.24
N PRO A 926 -36.83 -46.79 -5.13
CA PRO A 926 -36.04 -47.24 -6.27
C PRO A 926 -36.77 -48.42 -6.89
N SER A 927 -37.40 -48.19 -8.05
CA SER A 927 -37.83 -49.24 -8.95
C SER A 927 -36.58 -49.88 -9.57
N LEU A 928 -36.00 -50.87 -8.89
CA LEU A 928 -35.03 -51.78 -9.47
C LEU A 928 -35.66 -53.16 -9.65
N GLN A 929 -35.84 -53.50 -10.93
CA GLN A 929 -35.64 -54.82 -11.56
C GLN A 929 -36.51 -56.01 -11.11
N GLN A 930 -37.18 -56.57 -12.12
CA GLN A 930 -38.00 -57.80 -12.20
C GLN A 930 -39.48 -57.68 -11.82
#